data_AF-A0A847DN66-F1
#
_entry.id   AF-A0A847DN66-F1
#
_cell.length_a   1.000
_cell.length_b   1.000
_cell.length_c   1.000
_cell.angle_alpha   90.00
_cell.angle_beta   90.00
_cell.angle_gamma   90.00
#
_symmetry.space_group_name_H-M   'P 1'
#
loop_
_entity.id
_entity.type
_entity.pdbx_description
1 polymer ?
#
loop_
_entity_poly.entity_id
_entity_poly.type
_entity_poly.pdbx_seq_one_letter_code
_entity_poly.pdbx_strand_id
1 'polypeptide(L)'
;MPKVLSAGLTGLAVAALCAMGMPSAQADEVLANITGYTYSLAPDTSYKDTNPTSKLTDGNHTWSYTKSVGWTCSPTDTTREVTITFKLKSYIDLRCFRAWFIRWDIGKAIVPQTIAAATSMDGNNWTPLGNMTAEGSTDMTAVSLALATATPQQAHYVRMSVPLTGNGAVYMVEASAEQGAPRDNVLVGSQYIIAAGTPNGQYTDDAKGRKLTDGILRPEQACTVQWNFATLPTNTNPALVFSFERPTTLHTATTYWLKDTANGIVTPEVINIYGKPSNSSSYRILGSLRDTTMADETLCKYEWSGEETEPLDEIQFIFNRAKTNTGVCAIAEAEVYGQGHPMPYDDGTRLAFVTTITALPDVYFRPLGVSGSRAASAITPDQYPALVKALHDNYFANTIYVEWNGEVDRATALAYFKIWADACAKYSVEFVPCFGLVQWDYLRNVNPAAEYGNLFYAPAPMLDCRNTDARNYFAQFIKDLTTTIPNIKRVGTLDLNQYYISLSRDYEPTLYDYAAFGNALLAQTSAVTPVAIFQQPYNYSCAHAISGISSRVLDTYCFLLDETYSQLQSYATAEMTCATDVEADLVIVTDPGERFEPAVEVLASQAIRKSGAGLSLDLIITSAVAHDYVGENFYADLVHDGFYQGYYSLPFEAVRRHFKMLHTPDQPPAAVDDWSLQ
;
A
#
# COMPACT_ATOMS: atom_id res chain seq x y z
N MET A 1 32.35 52.27 -41.51
CA MET A 1 33.01 51.91 -40.23
C MET A 1 32.49 50.54 -39.80
N PRO A 2 33.37 49.56 -39.57
CA PRO A 2 33.04 48.43 -38.69
C PRO A 2 34.10 48.20 -37.60
N LYS A 3 33.65 47.74 -36.44
CA LYS A 3 34.41 46.97 -35.44
C LYS A 3 33.45 45.85 -35.00
N VAL A 4 33.75 44.56 -35.08
CA VAL A 4 34.95 43.83 -34.64
C VAL A 4 35.16 43.95 -33.13
N LEU A 5 34.48 43.06 -32.41
CA LEU A 5 34.92 42.49 -31.15
C LEU A 5 34.66 40.98 -31.20
N SER A 6 35.64 40.19 -30.79
CA SER A 6 35.67 38.73 -30.96
C SER A 6 36.23 38.06 -29.71
N ALA A 7 35.65 36.91 -29.36
CA ALA A 7 36.23 35.84 -28.53
C ALA A 7 37.01 36.24 -27.25
N GLY A 8 36.38 36.02 -26.08
CA GLY A 8 37.05 35.98 -24.78
C GLY A 8 36.78 34.64 -24.10
N LEU A 9 37.51 33.59 -24.48
CA LEU A 9 37.22 32.21 -24.08
C LEU A 9 38.17 31.75 -22.96
N THR A 10 37.76 31.96 -21.70
CA THR A 10 38.45 31.53 -20.48
C THR A 10 37.42 31.25 -19.38
N GLY A 11 37.38 30.10 -18.70
CA GLY A 11 38.12 28.86 -18.91
C GLY A 11 37.64 27.83 -17.88
N LEU A 12 37.46 26.55 -18.25
CA LEU A 12 36.93 25.55 -17.32
C LEU A 12 37.95 25.20 -16.22
N ALA A 13 37.50 25.27 -14.97
CA ALA A 13 38.16 24.70 -13.80
C ALA A 13 37.12 24.13 -12.82
N VAL A 14 36.22 23.28 -13.33
CA VAL A 14 35.31 22.50 -12.47
C VAL A 14 36.16 21.43 -11.79
N ALA A 15 36.46 21.63 -10.51
CA ALA A 15 37.10 20.61 -9.69
C ALA A 15 36.11 19.46 -9.49
N ALA A 16 36.49 18.25 -9.91
CA ALA A 16 35.68 17.06 -9.65
C ALA A 16 35.77 16.70 -8.17
N LEU A 17 34.61 16.62 -7.51
CA LEU A 17 34.48 16.01 -6.18
C LEU A 17 33.33 15.01 -6.24
N CYS A 18 33.63 13.73 -5.99
CA CYS A 18 32.66 12.66 -6.09
C CYS A 18 31.70 12.68 -4.90
N ALA A 19 30.39 12.73 -5.17
CA ALA A 19 29.35 12.44 -4.19
C ALA A 19 28.41 11.38 -4.82
N MET A 20 28.54 10.14 -4.37
CA MET A 20 27.73 9.02 -4.87
C MET A 20 26.41 8.99 -4.10
N GLY A 21 25.33 9.51 -4.68
CA GLY A 21 23.97 9.30 -4.16
C GLY A 21 23.48 7.91 -4.52
N MET A 22 23.53 6.96 -3.58
CA MET A 22 22.83 5.68 -3.74
C MET A 22 21.35 5.84 -3.34
N PRO A 23 20.42 5.15 -4.02
CA PRO A 23 19.01 5.19 -3.65
C PRO A 23 18.74 4.36 -2.39
N SER A 24 17.96 4.93 -1.46
CA SER A 24 17.23 4.21 -0.41
C SER A 24 15.88 3.78 -0.96
N ALA A 25 15.52 2.50 -0.78
CA ALA A 25 14.27 1.94 -1.30
C ALA A 25 13.93 0.64 -0.56
N GLN A 26 13.43 0.74 0.68
CA GLN A 26 13.15 -0.44 1.49
C GLN A 26 12.07 -0.25 2.56
N ALA A 27 10.96 -0.99 2.41
CA ALA A 27 10.19 -1.53 3.53
C ALA A 27 9.04 -2.50 3.08
N ASP A 28 9.29 -3.79 2.80
CA ASP A 28 8.67 -4.97 3.48
C ASP A 28 9.15 -6.33 2.91
N GLU A 29 10.16 -6.98 3.51
CA GLU A 29 10.48 -8.39 3.21
C GLU A 29 11.44 -8.99 4.25
N VAL A 30 11.07 -10.06 4.97
CA VAL A 30 11.95 -10.73 5.96
C VAL A 30 11.89 -12.27 5.92
N LEU A 31 10.71 -12.89 5.93
CA LEU A 31 10.60 -14.35 6.20
C LEU A 31 10.31 -15.25 4.98
N ALA A 32 9.82 -14.72 3.86
CA ALA A 32 9.35 -15.54 2.73
C ALA A 32 10.47 -16.10 1.81
N ASN A 33 11.72 -15.69 2.01
CA ASN A 33 12.78 -15.82 1.00
C ASN A 33 13.61 -17.11 1.04
N ILE A 34 13.36 -18.06 1.95
CA ILE A 34 14.15 -19.30 2.05
C ILE A 34 13.26 -20.53 1.77
N THR A 35 13.69 -21.39 0.83
CA THR A 35 12.94 -22.60 0.39
C THR A 35 13.44 -23.91 1.01
N GLY A 36 14.35 -23.82 1.98
CA GLY A 36 14.95 -24.96 2.68
C GLY A 36 16.47 -24.83 2.79
N TYR A 37 17.10 -25.81 3.43
CA TYR A 37 18.52 -25.75 3.76
C TYR A 37 19.16 -27.14 3.88
N THR A 38 20.49 -27.17 3.96
CA THR A 38 21.32 -28.38 4.12
C THR A 38 22.44 -28.12 5.13
N TYR A 39 23.07 -29.16 5.67
CA TYR A 39 24.16 -29.05 6.65
C TYR A 39 25.29 -30.04 6.36
N SER A 40 26.55 -29.63 6.60
CA SER A 40 27.73 -30.48 6.43
C SER A 40 27.92 -31.52 7.55
N LEU A 41 27.29 -31.29 8.71
CA LEU A 41 27.31 -32.18 9.87
C LEU A 41 25.87 -32.44 10.33
N ALA A 42 25.51 -33.71 10.48
CA ALA A 42 24.17 -34.09 10.93
C ALA A 42 23.89 -33.58 12.36
N PRO A 43 22.69 -33.03 12.63
CA PRO A 43 22.28 -32.66 13.97
C PRO A 43 22.06 -33.86 14.88
N ASP A 44 22.09 -33.64 16.19
CA ASP A 44 21.90 -34.67 17.20
C ASP A 44 20.49 -35.29 17.08
N THR A 45 20.38 -36.62 17.23
CA THR A 45 19.16 -37.38 16.89
C THR A 45 17.88 -36.89 17.60
N SER A 46 18.01 -36.31 18.79
CA SER A 46 16.90 -35.73 19.59
C SER A 46 16.44 -34.36 19.08
N TYR A 47 17.29 -33.65 18.35
CA TYR A 47 17.14 -32.25 17.91
C TYR A 47 17.43 -32.11 16.41
N LYS A 48 17.10 -33.15 15.64
CA LYS A 48 17.17 -33.11 14.18
C LYS A 48 15.94 -32.41 13.60
N ASP A 49 16.08 -31.99 12.35
CA ASP A 49 14.94 -31.69 11.50
C ASP A 49 14.30 -32.97 10.96
N THR A 50 13.01 -32.89 10.63
CA THR A 50 12.16 -34.00 10.22
C THR A 50 11.53 -33.68 8.87
N ASN A 51 12.10 -34.30 7.84
CA ASN A 51 11.89 -34.02 6.42
C ASN A 51 10.40 -33.90 5.99
N PRO A 52 10.02 -32.94 5.11
CA PRO A 52 10.87 -31.94 4.46
C PRO A 52 11.41 -30.91 5.46
N THR A 53 12.69 -30.53 5.31
CA THR A 53 13.38 -29.64 6.25
C THR A 53 12.76 -28.25 6.24
N SER A 54 12.08 -27.87 7.32
CA SER A 54 11.44 -26.56 7.48
C SER A 54 11.83 -25.85 8.77
N LYS A 55 12.40 -26.54 9.77
CA LYS A 55 12.50 -26.00 11.15
C LYS A 55 13.32 -24.73 11.34
N LEU A 56 14.18 -24.38 10.38
CA LEU A 56 15.00 -23.17 10.40
C LEU A 56 14.58 -22.16 9.33
N THR A 57 13.44 -22.42 8.68
CA THR A 57 12.88 -21.69 7.54
C THR A 57 11.33 -21.81 7.54
N ASP A 58 10.68 -21.85 8.70
CA ASP A 58 9.20 -21.92 8.84
C ASP A 58 8.61 -20.69 9.54
N GLY A 59 9.42 -19.63 9.69
CA GLY A 59 9.07 -18.38 10.38
C GLY A 59 8.88 -18.55 11.89
N ASN A 60 9.17 -19.72 12.46
CA ASN A 60 8.77 -20.04 13.82
C ASN A 60 9.89 -19.79 14.83
N HIS A 61 10.07 -18.52 15.19
CA HIS A 61 10.99 -18.06 16.22
C HIS A 61 10.65 -18.53 17.66
N THR A 62 9.92 -19.64 17.85
CA THR A 62 9.62 -20.17 19.19
C THR A 62 10.85 -20.88 19.77
N TRP A 63 11.36 -20.36 20.89
CA TRP A 63 12.59 -20.81 21.59
C TRP A 63 12.47 -22.16 22.31
N SER A 64 11.86 -23.15 21.66
CA SER A 64 11.72 -24.52 22.14
C SER A 64 12.78 -25.43 21.53
N TYR A 65 13.40 -26.28 22.37
CA TYR A 65 14.27 -27.36 21.90
C TYR A 65 13.61 -28.30 20.89
N THR A 66 12.28 -28.46 20.93
CA THR A 66 11.55 -29.30 19.95
C THR A 66 11.44 -28.65 18.57
N LYS A 67 11.48 -27.30 18.52
CA LYS A 67 11.48 -26.49 17.29
C LYS A 67 12.89 -26.28 16.75
N SER A 68 13.89 -26.10 17.63
CA SER A 68 15.28 -25.96 17.23
C SER A 68 15.86 -27.17 16.46
N VAL A 69 16.99 -26.91 15.80
CA VAL A 69 17.94 -27.91 15.32
C VAL A 69 19.24 -27.79 16.12
N GLY A 70 19.76 -28.91 16.64
CA GLY A 70 20.83 -28.92 17.65
C GLY A 70 22.06 -29.74 17.28
N TRP A 71 23.25 -29.24 17.68
CA TRP A 71 24.54 -29.91 17.48
C TRP A 71 25.43 -29.83 18.73
N THR A 72 25.80 -30.98 19.29
CA THR A 72 26.70 -31.10 20.45
C THR A 72 28.09 -30.54 20.12
N CYS A 73 28.59 -29.61 20.94
CA CYS A 73 29.91 -29.01 20.84
C CYS A 73 31.04 -29.97 21.28
N SER A 74 32.28 -29.65 20.89
CA SER A 74 33.47 -30.32 21.41
C SER A 74 34.25 -29.41 22.37
N PRO A 75 34.55 -29.85 23.61
CA PRO A 75 35.38 -29.09 24.54
C PRO A 75 36.89 -29.22 24.24
N THR A 76 37.28 -30.12 23.33
CA THR A 76 38.70 -30.40 22.99
C THR A 76 39.04 -30.19 21.52
N ASP A 77 38.05 -30.05 20.64
CA ASP A 77 38.24 -29.73 19.23
C ASP A 77 37.73 -28.31 18.96
N THR A 78 38.66 -27.37 18.88
CA THR A 78 38.40 -25.95 18.58
C THR A 78 38.26 -25.68 17.08
N THR A 79 38.30 -26.72 16.24
CA THR A 79 38.17 -26.62 14.76
C THR A 79 36.86 -27.21 14.24
N ARG A 80 36.06 -27.84 15.10
CA ARG A 80 34.74 -28.38 14.75
C ARG A 80 33.75 -27.27 14.44
N GLU A 81 33.19 -27.28 13.23
CA GLU A 81 32.06 -26.45 12.83
C GLU A 81 30.93 -27.28 12.22
N VAL A 82 29.74 -26.69 12.09
CA VAL A 82 28.75 -27.11 11.10
C VAL A 82 28.55 -26.00 10.08
N THR A 83 28.63 -26.37 8.81
CA THR A 83 28.36 -25.49 7.68
C THR A 83 26.90 -25.68 7.28
N ILE A 84 26.05 -24.67 7.46
CA ILE A 84 24.64 -24.70 7.07
C ILE A 84 24.46 -23.87 5.79
N THR A 85 23.79 -24.42 4.79
CA THR A 85 23.57 -23.78 3.49
C THR A 85 22.08 -23.70 3.18
N PHE A 86 21.55 -22.49 3.17
CA PHE A 86 20.17 -22.13 2.86
C PHE A 86 20.03 -21.87 1.36
N LYS A 87 18.93 -22.34 0.75
CA LYS A 87 18.55 -22.03 -0.62
C LYS A 87 17.42 -21.01 -0.61
N LEU A 88 17.58 -19.94 -1.37
CA LEU A 88 16.59 -18.87 -1.46
C LEU A 88 15.44 -19.22 -2.43
N LYS A 89 14.31 -18.52 -2.31
CA LYS A 89 13.12 -18.65 -3.18
C LYS A 89 13.45 -18.24 -4.62
N SER A 90 14.22 -17.16 -4.74
CA SER A 90 14.62 -16.48 -5.97
C SER A 90 16.12 -16.15 -5.93
N TYR A 91 16.60 -15.47 -6.98
CA TYR A 91 17.86 -14.71 -6.91
C TYR A 91 17.55 -13.34 -6.29
N ILE A 92 18.22 -12.98 -5.19
CA ILE A 92 18.01 -11.71 -4.49
C ILE A 92 19.31 -10.90 -4.38
N ASP A 93 19.17 -9.57 -4.33
CA ASP A 93 20.22 -8.67 -3.88
C ASP A 93 20.31 -8.69 -2.34
N LEU A 94 20.91 -9.75 -1.77
CA LEU A 94 20.97 -9.96 -0.31
C LEU A 94 21.66 -8.78 0.37
N ARG A 95 21.00 -8.22 1.39
CA ARG A 95 21.50 -7.06 2.15
C ARG A 95 21.53 -7.27 3.66
N CYS A 96 20.66 -8.12 4.22
CA CYS A 96 20.78 -8.62 5.58
C CYS A 96 20.57 -10.14 5.60
N PHE A 97 21.37 -10.84 6.40
CA PHE A 97 21.14 -12.23 6.77
C PHE A 97 21.20 -12.37 8.29
N ARG A 98 20.17 -12.98 8.87
CA ARG A 98 19.98 -13.10 10.33
C ARG A 98 19.68 -14.55 10.68
N ALA A 99 20.20 -15.01 11.81
CA ALA A 99 20.05 -16.36 12.33
C ALA A 99 19.86 -16.28 13.85
N TRP A 100 18.93 -17.07 14.39
CA TRP A 100 18.62 -17.03 15.82
C TRP A 100 18.95 -18.35 16.52
N PHE A 101 19.41 -18.24 17.77
CA PHE A 101 19.90 -19.37 18.57
C PHE A 101 19.28 -19.38 19.97
N ILE A 102 19.00 -20.58 20.49
CA ILE A 102 18.65 -20.75 21.90
C ILE A 102 19.91 -20.55 22.74
N ARG A 103 19.82 -19.63 23.71
CA ARG A 103 20.75 -19.54 24.82
C ARG A 103 20.18 -20.31 26.02
N TRP A 104 21.02 -20.99 26.78
CA TRP A 104 20.67 -21.48 28.12
C TRP A 104 21.92 -21.88 28.88
N ASP A 105 22.55 -20.91 29.57
CA ASP A 105 23.85 -21.08 30.24
C ASP A 105 23.86 -22.24 31.26
N ILE A 106 22.71 -22.54 31.89
CA ILE A 106 22.56 -23.62 32.88
C ILE A 106 22.55 -25.01 32.21
N GLY A 107 21.77 -25.17 31.14
CA GLY A 107 21.69 -26.43 30.37
C GLY A 107 22.71 -26.56 29.25
N LYS A 108 23.63 -25.60 29.15
CA LYS A 108 24.73 -25.55 28.17
C LYS A 108 24.26 -25.43 26.71
N ALA A 109 23.17 -24.71 26.44
CA ALA A 109 22.90 -24.22 25.10
C ALA A 109 23.81 -23.01 24.83
N ILE A 110 24.83 -23.21 23.99
CA ILE A 110 25.91 -22.28 23.69
C ILE A 110 25.52 -21.45 22.46
N VAL A 111 25.66 -20.13 22.57
CA VAL A 111 25.53 -19.21 21.43
C VAL A 111 26.91 -18.87 20.88
N PRO A 112 27.20 -19.18 19.60
CA PRO A 112 28.40 -18.71 18.91
C PRO A 112 28.51 -17.18 18.97
N GLN A 113 29.69 -16.66 19.32
CA GLN A 113 29.90 -15.20 19.39
C GLN A 113 30.09 -14.58 18.00
N THR A 114 30.63 -15.36 17.06
CA THR A 114 30.88 -14.99 15.66
C THR A 114 30.57 -16.19 14.76
N ILE A 115 29.88 -15.96 13.64
CA ILE A 115 29.58 -16.97 12.62
C ILE A 115 30.00 -16.40 11.26
N ALA A 116 30.86 -17.12 10.53
CA ALA A 116 31.29 -16.68 9.20
C ALA A 116 30.21 -16.97 8.16
N ALA A 117 29.86 -15.98 7.34
CA ALA A 117 28.81 -16.07 6.32
C ALA A 117 29.34 -15.82 4.89
N ALA A 118 28.72 -16.45 3.90
CA ALA A 118 29.05 -16.37 2.48
C ALA A 118 27.81 -16.54 1.59
N THR A 119 27.83 -15.98 0.38
CA THR A 119 26.77 -16.14 -0.64
C THR A 119 27.26 -16.93 -1.85
N SER A 120 26.30 -17.48 -2.60
CA SER A 120 26.54 -18.09 -3.90
C SER A 120 25.32 -17.93 -4.82
N MET A 121 25.57 -17.87 -6.12
CA MET A 121 24.54 -17.93 -7.16
C MET A 121 24.28 -19.37 -7.63
N ASP A 122 25.26 -20.26 -7.48
CA ASP A 122 25.27 -21.62 -8.06
C ASP A 122 25.42 -22.74 -7.01
N GLY A 123 25.58 -22.40 -5.73
CA GLY A 123 25.81 -23.32 -4.62
C GLY A 123 27.23 -23.89 -4.53
N ASN A 124 28.10 -23.58 -5.49
CA ASN A 124 29.43 -24.17 -5.66
C ASN A 124 30.55 -23.14 -5.43
N ASN A 125 30.41 -21.94 -6.02
CA ASN A 125 31.35 -20.83 -5.90
C ASN A 125 30.86 -19.86 -4.83
N TRP A 126 31.68 -19.62 -3.80
CA TRP A 126 31.27 -18.93 -2.57
C TRP A 126 32.02 -17.60 -2.35
N THR A 127 31.27 -16.51 -2.26
CA THR A 127 31.76 -15.16 -1.94
C THR A 127 31.58 -14.89 -0.44
N PRO A 128 32.65 -14.62 0.34
CA PRO A 128 32.52 -14.27 1.74
C PRO A 128 31.74 -12.96 1.95
N LEU A 129 30.76 -12.95 2.85
CA LEU A 129 30.05 -11.74 3.28
C LEU A 129 30.77 -11.04 4.44
N GLY A 130 31.27 -11.82 5.40
CA GLY A 130 31.79 -11.32 6.68
C GLY A 130 31.46 -12.27 7.84
N ASN A 131 31.48 -11.73 9.06
CA ASN A 131 31.08 -12.46 10.27
C ASN A 131 29.80 -11.85 10.84
N MET A 132 28.77 -12.67 11.02
CA MET A 132 27.63 -12.35 11.87
C MET A 132 28.09 -12.32 13.33
N THR A 133 27.59 -11.39 14.14
CA THR A 133 27.93 -11.24 15.56
C THR A 133 26.70 -11.32 16.44
N ALA A 134 26.86 -11.84 17.66
CA ALA A 134 25.80 -11.85 18.67
C ALA A 134 25.34 -10.42 19.01
N GLU A 135 24.09 -10.10 18.68
CA GLU A 135 23.43 -8.91 19.18
C GLU A 135 23.29 -9.02 20.70
N GLY A 136 23.42 -7.90 21.42
CA GLY A 136 23.76 -7.86 22.84
C GLY A 136 22.64 -8.24 23.82
N SER A 137 21.88 -9.30 23.54
CA SER A 137 20.74 -9.79 24.34
C SER A 137 21.10 -10.03 25.82
N THR A 138 20.17 -9.65 26.70
CA THR A 138 20.20 -9.96 28.14
C THR A 138 19.24 -11.09 28.51
N ASP A 139 18.45 -11.59 27.54
CA ASP A 139 17.58 -12.75 27.70
C ASP A 139 18.44 -14.00 27.92
N MET A 140 18.01 -14.85 28.85
CA MET A 140 18.64 -16.14 29.12
C MET A 140 18.20 -17.24 28.13
N THR A 141 17.28 -16.95 27.21
CA THR A 141 16.64 -17.93 26.30
C THR A 141 16.98 -17.78 24.83
N ALA A 142 17.24 -16.57 24.32
CA ALA A 142 17.40 -16.31 22.88
C ALA A 142 18.49 -15.27 22.55
N VAL A 143 19.17 -15.48 21.43
CA VAL A 143 20.12 -14.51 20.83
C VAL A 143 20.02 -14.54 19.30
N SER A 144 19.86 -13.37 18.70
CA SER A 144 20.04 -13.11 17.27
C SER A 144 21.52 -12.89 16.92
N LEU A 145 21.92 -13.41 15.76
CA LEU A 145 23.12 -13.02 15.05
C LEU A 145 22.70 -12.44 13.69
N ALA A 146 23.21 -11.28 13.33
CA ALA A 146 22.92 -10.63 12.06
C ALA A 146 24.20 -10.20 11.34
N LEU A 147 24.11 -10.08 10.01
CA LEU A 147 25.11 -9.47 9.16
C LEU A 147 24.42 -8.64 8.07
N ALA A 148 24.50 -7.32 8.21
CA ALA A 148 24.14 -6.37 7.16
C ALA A 148 25.33 -6.13 6.23
N THR A 149 25.11 -6.16 4.92
CA THR A 149 26.14 -5.88 3.91
C THR A 149 26.06 -4.41 3.48
N ALA A 150 27.18 -3.67 3.53
CA ALA A 150 27.25 -2.28 3.10
C ALA A 150 26.99 -2.06 1.59
N THR A 151 26.95 -3.13 0.80
CA THR A 151 26.56 -3.14 -0.62
C THR A 151 25.86 -4.47 -0.90
N PRO A 152 24.66 -4.48 -1.53
CA PRO A 152 23.93 -5.72 -1.84
C PRO A 152 24.82 -6.76 -2.53
N GLN A 153 24.65 -8.02 -2.17
CA GLN A 153 25.36 -9.16 -2.75
C GLN A 153 24.36 -10.10 -3.41
N GLN A 154 24.46 -10.28 -4.73
CA GLN A 154 23.59 -11.23 -5.42
C GLN A 154 23.77 -12.65 -4.90
N ALA A 155 22.65 -13.27 -4.52
CA ALA A 155 22.60 -14.57 -3.88
C ALA A 155 21.37 -15.36 -4.32
N HIS A 156 21.56 -16.67 -4.47
CA HIS A 156 20.50 -17.70 -4.51
C HIS A 156 20.71 -18.72 -3.39
N TYR A 157 21.89 -18.71 -2.77
CA TYR A 157 22.22 -19.50 -1.58
C TYR A 157 22.98 -18.62 -0.58
N VAL A 158 22.72 -18.83 0.71
CA VAL A 158 23.49 -18.25 1.81
C VAL A 158 24.04 -19.40 2.66
N ARG A 159 25.31 -19.29 3.05
CA ARG A 159 26.01 -20.29 3.84
C ARG A 159 26.59 -19.66 5.09
N MET A 160 26.44 -20.34 6.22
CA MET A 160 27.03 -19.98 7.50
C MET A 160 27.87 -21.12 8.07
N SER A 161 29.08 -20.81 8.54
CA SER A 161 29.98 -21.73 9.24
C SER A 161 29.90 -21.45 10.75
N VAL A 162 29.26 -22.37 11.47
CA VAL A 162 28.89 -22.24 12.88
C VAL A 162 29.88 -23.02 13.75
N PRO A 163 30.72 -22.36 14.58
CA PRO A 163 31.69 -23.06 15.42
C PRO A 163 31.00 -23.84 16.55
N LEU A 164 31.33 -25.13 16.66
CA LEU A 164 30.78 -26.07 17.64
C LEU A 164 31.77 -26.31 18.77
N THR A 165 32.30 -25.22 19.34
CA THR A 165 33.39 -25.24 20.33
C THR A 165 32.86 -25.04 21.74
N GLY A 166 33.31 -25.87 22.70
CA GLY A 166 32.98 -25.75 24.11
C GLY A 166 32.24 -26.97 24.70
N ASN A 167 31.80 -26.85 25.95
CA ASN A 167 31.19 -27.92 26.73
C ASN A 167 29.66 -27.73 26.80
N GLY A 168 28.96 -28.09 25.72
CA GLY A 168 27.52 -27.86 25.53
C GLY A 168 27.03 -28.28 24.16
N ALA A 169 25.99 -27.63 23.65
CA ALA A 169 25.48 -27.80 22.28
C ALA A 169 25.01 -26.44 21.73
N VAL A 170 25.13 -26.23 20.42
CA VAL A 170 24.52 -25.08 19.72
C VAL A 170 23.12 -25.50 19.25
N TYR A 171 22.12 -24.65 19.46
CA TYR A 171 20.75 -24.85 19.01
C TYR A 171 20.29 -23.66 18.19
N MET A 172 20.07 -23.86 16.89
CA MET A 172 19.54 -22.85 15.98
C MET A 172 18.02 -22.98 15.89
N VAL A 173 17.30 -21.87 15.77
CA VAL A 173 15.83 -21.86 15.68
C VAL A 173 15.34 -21.42 14.31
N GLU A 174 15.89 -20.36 13.71
CA GLU A 174 15.40 -19.84 12.41
C GLU A 174 16.54 -19.10 11.68
N ALA A 175 16.39 -18.86 10.38
CA ALA A 175 17.17 -17.92 9.58
C ALA A 175 16.28 -17.05 8.67
N SER A 176 16.67 -15.81 8.43
CA SER A 176 16.03 -14.90 7.47
C SER A 176 17.05 -14.32 6.49
N ALA A 177 16.58 -14.00 5.28
CA ALA A 177 17.37 -13.46 4.19
C ALA A 177 16.60 -12.32 3.53
N GLU A 178 17.12 -11.10 3.66
CA GLU A 178 16.43 -9.86 3.31
C GLU A 178 17.06 -9.30 2.01
N GLN A 179 16.23 -9.13 0.96
CA GLN A 179 16.61 -8.38 -0.25
C GLN A 179 16.68 -6.86 0.02
N GLY A 180 16.09 -6.43 1.14
CA GLY A 180 16.21 -5.09 1.65
C GLY A 180 17.48 -4.84 2.47
N ALA A 181 18.04 -3.64 2.36
CA ALA A 181 18.64 -3.01 3.55
C ALA A 181 17.52 -2.99 4.62
N PRO A 182 17.83 -3.07 5.92
CA PRO A 182 16.78 -3.26 6.93
C PRO A 182 15.62 -2.30 6.68
N ARG A 183 14.37 -2.78 6.75
CA ARG A 183 13.24 -1.87 6.99
C ARG A 183 13.70 -1.06 8.20
N ASP A 184 13.80 0.26 8.09
CA ASP A 184 14.64 1.04 9.00
C ASP A 184 13.93 1.25 10.35
N ASN A 185 13.75 0.16 11.09
CA ASN A 185 13.24 0.10 12.44
C ASN A 185 14.33 0.59 13.37
N VAL A 186 14.45 1.91 13.39
CA VAL A 186 15.34 2.73 14.23
C VAL A 186 15.16 2.50 15.74
N LEU A 187 14.21 1.67 16.15
CA LEU A 187 14.10 1.17 17.52
C LEU A 187 14.88 -0.13 17.77
N VAL A 188 15.19 -0.96 16.77
CA VAL A 188 15.81 -2.29 16.98
C VAL A 188 17.19 -2.16 17.63
N GLY A 189 17.32 -2.72 18.84
CA GLY A 189 18.51 -2.66 19.67
C GLY A 189 18.71 -1.35 20.44
N SER A 190 17.89 -0.32 20.19
CA SER A 190 17.94 0.98 20.87
C SER A 190 17.57 0.85 22.36
N GLN A 191 17.89 1.87 23.16
CA GLN A 191 17.46 1.93 24.56
C GLN A 191 16.22 2.82 24.71
N TYR A 192 15.27 2.37 25.52
CA TYR A 192 14.12 3.17 25.93
C TYR A 192 14.17 3.50 27.44
N ILE A 193 13.44 4.55 27.84
CA ILE A 193 13.41 5.10 29.19
C ILE A 193 11.96 5.14 29.68
N ILE A 194 11.71 4.63 30.88
CA ILE A 194 10.37 4.70 31.50
C ILE A 194 10.25 6.02 32.25
N ALA A 195 9.72 7.03 31.56
CA ALA A 195 9.68 8.43 32.02
C ALA A 195 8.60 8.71 33.09
N ALA A 196 7.53 7.90 33.13
CA ALA A 196 6.49 7.98 34.15
C ALA A 196 5.90 6.59 34.43
N GLY A 197 5.44 6.36 35.66
CA GLY A 197 4.82 5.09 36.08
C GLY A 197 5.76 3.90 35.95
N THR A 198 6.61 3.64 36.96
CA THR A 198 7.51 2.48 36.97
C THR A 198 6.74 1.15 36.86
N PRO A 199 7.23 0.14 36.10
CA PRO A 199 6.58 -1.17 36.02
C PRO A 199 6.44 -1.80 37.40
N ASN A 200 5.24 -2.31 37.68
CA ASN A 200 4.83 -2.86 38.98
C ASN A 200 3.98 -4.13 38.83
N GLY A 201 3.92 -4.71 37.62
CA GLY A 201 3.41 -6.06 37.38
C GLY A 201 4.46 -7.14 37.70
N GLN A 202 4.20 -8.39 37.28
CA GLN A 202 5.07 -9.53 37.58
C GLN A 202 6.35 -9.53 36.74
N TYR A 203 6.27 -9.07 35.50
CA TYR A 203 7.40 -9.02 34.58
C TYR A 203 7.79 -7.57 34.31
N THR A 204 9.02 -7.23 34.67
CA THR A 204 9.62 -5.92 34.43
C THR A 204 10.49 -5.93 33.17
N ASP A 205 11.00 -4.75 32.87
CA ASP A 205 12.05 -4.51 31.88
C ASP A 205 13.34 -5.28 32.16
N ASP A 206 14.21 -5.38 31.15
CA ASP A 206 15.57 -5.87 31.32
C ASP A 206 16.49 -4.79 31.92
N ALA A 207 17.69 -5.18 32.36
CA ALA A 207 18.63 -4.24 33.00
C ALA A 207 19.27 -3.22 32.02
N LYS A 208 18.85 -3.18 30.75
CA LYS A 208 19.36 -2.29 29.71
C LYS A 208 18.29 -1.39 29.10
N GLY A 209 17.00 -1.60 29.36
CA GLY A 209 15.93 -0.88 28.68
C GLY A 209 15.85 -1.22 27.20
N ARG A 210 15.91 -2.51 26.85
CA ARG A 210 15.90 -2.98 25.44
C ARG A 210 14.84 -4.03 25.12
N LYS A 211 14.03 -4.44 26.09
CA LYS A 211 13.10 -5.57 26.01
C LYS A 211 11.89 -5.35 25.09
N LEU A 212 11.65 -4.12 24.65
CA LEU A 212 10.51 -3.71 23.82
C LEU A 212 10.95 -3.22 22.42
N THR A 213 12.15 -3.64 22.05
CA THR A 213 12.96 -3.12 20.94
C THR A 213 13.96 -4.18 20.46
N ASP A 214 13.78 -5.45 20.80
CA ASP A 214 14.74 -6.51 20.41
C ASP A 214 14.35 -7.26 19.12
N GLY A 215 13.21 -6.90 18.53
CA GLY A 215 12.64 -7.52 17.35
C GLY A 215 12.00 -8.88 17.61
N ILE A 216 11.83 -9.30 18.87
CA ILE A 216 11.35 -10.64 19.23
C ILE A 216 9.92 -10.60 19.77
N LEU A 217 8.96 -10.44 18.85
CA LEU A 217 7.54 -10.46 19.15
C LEU A 217 7.07 -11.85 19.67
N ARG A 218 6.59 -11.94 20.92
CA ARG A 218 6.06 -13.20 21.50
C ARG A 218 4.83 -13.00 22.40
N PRO A 219 3.89 -13.97 22.45
CA PRO A 219 2.69 -13.92 23.27
C PRO A 219 2.85 -14.51 24.70
N GLU A 220 4.07 -14.68 25.24
CA GLU A 220 4.22 -15.09 26.65
C GLU A 220 4.35 -13.89 27.59
N GLN A 221 3.67 -13.95 28.75
CA GLN A 221 3.76 -12.91 29.79
C GLN A 221 5.21 -12.59 30.20
N ALA A 222 6.10 -13.58 30.23
CA ALA A 222 7.51 -13.41 30.59
C ALA A 222 8.28 -12.46 29.66
N CYS A 223 7.86 -12.37 28.40
CA CYS A 223 8.44 -11.52 27.36
C CYS A 223 7.93 -10.07 27.46
N THR A 224 6.87 -9.81 28.23
CA THR A 224 6.27 -8.48 28.37
C THR A 224 6.89 -7.60 29.48
N VAL A 225 6.65 -6.29 29.42
CA VAL A 225 6.85 -5.35 30.54
C VAL A 225 5.48 -4.90 31.05
N GLN A 226 5.28 -4.88 32.38
CA GLN A 226 3.94 -4.89 32.97
C GLN A 226 3.64 -3.78 34.00
N TRP A 227 2.43 -3.24 33.89
CA TRP A 227 1.85 -2.23 34.79
C TRP A 227 0.52 -2.69 35.37
N ASN A 228 0.49 -2.90 36.68
CA ASN A 228 -0.71 -3.20 37.45
C ASN A 228 -1.41 -1.89 37.86
N PHE A 229 -2.51 -1.57 37.19
CA PHE A 229 -3.27 -0.33 37.42
C PHE A 229 -4.02 -0.32 38.76
N ALA A 230 -4.17 -1.47 39.45
CA ALA A 230 -4.72 -1.52 40.80
C ALA A 230 -3.71 -1.09 41.89
N THR A 231 -2.42 -0.99 41.55
CA THR A 231 -1.35 -0.58 42.50
C THR A 231 -0.51 0.61 42.00
N LEU A 232 -0.79 1.15 40.81
CA LEU A 232 -0.29 2.46 40.39
C LEU A 232 -0.99 3.60 41.18
N PRO A 233 -0.33 4.74 41.44
CA PRO A 233 -0.98 5.91 42.01
C PRO A 233 -2.08 6.44 41.08
N THR A 234 -3.21 6.89 41.63
CA THR A 234 -4.34 7.40 40.84
C THR A 234 -3.92 8.55 39.92
N ASN A 235 -4.43 8.55 38.69
CA ASN A 235 -4.08 9.45 37.60
C ASN A 235 -2.63 9.34 37.07
N THR A 236 -1.89 8.28 37.41
CA THR A 236 -0.61 7.97 36.75
C THR A 236 -0.87 7.35 35.37
N ASN A 237 -0.46 8.05 34.32
CA ASN A 237 -0.32 7.48 32.98
C ASN A 237 1.15 7.07 32.79
N PRO A 238 1.47 5.78 32.64
CA PRO A 238 2.84 5.38 32.34
C PRO A 238 3.31 5.92 30.98
N ALA A 239 4.62 6.17 30.87
CA ALA A 239 5.24 6.74 29.68
C ALA A 239 6.56 6.05 29.33
N LEU A 240 6.69 5.63 28.07
CA LEU A 240 7.88 5.03 27.48
C LEU A 240 8.49 6.03 26.49
N VAL A 241 9.79 6.30 26.59
CA VAL A 241 10.55 7.22 25.71
C VAL A 241 11.60 6.43 24.96
N PHE A 242 11.67 6.61 23.64
CA PHE A 242 12.66 5.96 22.78
C PHE A 242 13.49 7.05 22.10
N SER A 243 14.80 6.96 22.17
CA SER A 243 15.73 7.85 21.46
C SER A 243 16.23 7.17 20.19
N PHE A 244 16.20 7.87 19.07
CA PHE A 244 16.78 7.39 17.82
C PHE A 244 18.29 7.65 17.78
N GLU A 245 19.08 6.78 17.15
CA GLU A 245 20.53 7.02 16.96
C GLU A 245 20.82 8.21 16.02
N ARG A 246 19.82 8.62 15.22
CA ARG A 246 19.87 9.76 14.31
C ARG A 246 18.49 10.43 14.19
N PRO A 247 18.43 11.75 13.90
CA PRO A 247 17.18 12.41 13.54
C PRO A 247 16.44 11.66 12.44
N THR A 248 15.21 11.23 12.71
CA THR A 248 14.44 10.33 11.83
C THR A 248 13.04 10.89 11.55
N THR A 249 12.64 10.91 10.28
CA THR A 249 11.26 11.19 9.85
C THR A 249 10.40 9.95 10.06
N LEU A 250 9.31 10.08 10.81
CA LEU A 250 8.42 8.97 11.16
C LEU A 250 7.39 8.75 10.05
N HIS A 251 7.18 7.51 9.60
CA HIS A 251 6.07 7.14 8.70
C HIS A 251 5.01 6.27 9.40
N THR A 252 5.48 5.35 10.25
CA THR A 252 4.65 4.46 11.08
C THR A 252 5.33 4.26 12.44
N ALA A 253 4.52 3.95 13.45
CA ALA A 253 4.95 3.59 14.79
C ALA A 253 4.00 2.56 15.40
N THR A 254 4.51 1.37 15.71
CA THR A 254 3.72 0.23 16.20
C THR A 254 4.04 -0.07 17.67
N THR A 255 3.08 -0.56 18.45
CA THR A 255 3.32 -1.25 19.72
C THR A 255 2.43 -2.50 19.85
N TYR A 256 2.92 -3.54 20.51
CA TYR A 256 2.21 -4.81 20.65
C TYR A 256 1.93 -5.15 22.12
N TRP A 257 0.71 -5.60 22.43
CA TRP A 257 0.21 -5.71 23.80
C TRP A 257 -0.47 -7.03 24.08
N LEU A 258 -0.08 -7.70 25.16
CA LEU A 258 -0.65 -9.00 25.53
C LEU A 258 -2.08 -8.84 26.07
N LYS A 259 -2.98 -9.72 25.63
CA LYS A 259 -4.37 -9.83 26.06
C LYS A 259 -4.62 -11.23 26.63
N ASP A 260 -4.69 -11.32 27.95
CA ASP A 260 -4.91 -12.57 28.69
C ASP A 260 -5.89 -12.28 29.85
N THR A 261 -7.16 -12.18 29.49
CA THR A 261 -8.25 -11.80 30.40
C THR A 261 -8.48 -12.85 31.50
N ALA A 262 -8.10 -14.11 31.26
CA ALA A 262 -8.16 -15.18 32.26
C ALA A 262 -7.20 -14.94 33.43
N ASN A 263 -6.01 -14.38 33.16
CA ASN A 263 -5.05 -13.96 34.18
C ASN A 263 -5.14 -12.47 34.55
N GLY A 264 -6.19 -11.76 34.10
CA GLY A 264 -6.42 -10.35 34.41
C GLY A 264 -5.52 -9.35 33.66
N ILE A 265 -4.87 -9.81 32.58
CA ILE A 265 -4.09 -8.95 31.68
C ILE A 265 -5.02 -8.38 30.60
N VAL A 266 -4.91 -7.07 30.41
CA VAL A 266 -5.81 -6.25 29.61
C VAL A 266 -5.02 -5.22 28.82
N THR A 267 -5.45 -4.92 27.60
CA THR A 267 -4.79 -3.91 26.76
C THR A 267 -5.05 -2.48 27.29
N PRO A 268 -4.20 -1.50 26.94
CA PRO A 268 -4.44 -0.10 27.25
C PRO A 268 -5.68 0.43 26.51
N GLU A 269 -6.39 1.38 27.11
CA GLU A 269 -7.59 1.97 26.50
C GLU A 269 -7.27 3.09 25.51
N VAL A 270 -6.13 3.77 25.73
CA VAL A 270 -5.56 4.78 24.85
C VAL A 270 -4.04 4.68 24.94
N ILE A 271 -3.35 4.76 23.81
CA ILE A 271 -1.91 5.00 23.72
C ILE A 271 -1.72 6.27 22.88
N ASN A 272 -1.14 7.30 23.46
CA ASN A 272 -0.81 8.55 22.75
C ASN A 272 0.67 8.54 22.38
N ILE A 273 0.98 8.85 21.12
CA ILE A 273 2.34 9.05 20.65
C ILE A 273 2.67 10.54 20.64
N TYR A 274 3.85 10.86 21.15
CA TYR A 274 4.45 12.17 21.11
C TYR A 274 5.82 12.09 20.43
N GLY A 275 6.20 13.16 19.72
CA GLY A 275 7.50 13.30 19.07
C GLY A 275 8.22 14.54 19.58
N LYS A 276 9.54 14.46 19.65
CA LYS A 276 10.42 15.57 20.00
C LYS A 276 11.34 15.85 18.81
N PRO A 277 11.06 16.90 18.03
CA PRO A 277 11.94 17.37 16.96
C PRO A 277 13.35 17.69 17.48
N SER A 278 14.38 17.49 16.66
CA SER A 278 15.79 17.72 17.03
C SER A 278 16.14 19.17 17.42
N ASN A 279 15.22 20.11 17.18
CA ASN A 279 15.34 21.52 17.54
C ASN A 279 14.58 21.90 18.83
N SER A 280 13.88 20.95 19.46
CA SER A 280 12.91 21.19 20.53
C SER A 280 13.32 20.57 21.87
N SER A 281 13.16 21.34 22.96
CA SER A 281 13.23 20.83 24.33
C SER A 281 11.96 20.11 24.78
N SER A 282 10.90 20.12 23.96
CA SER A 282 9.53 19.77 24.34
C SER A 282 8.90 18.81 23.34
N TYR A 283 8.21 17.80 23.86
CA TYR A 283 7.38 16.89 23.08
C TYR A 283 6.13 17.58 22.52
N ARG A 284 5.79 17.31 21.26
CA ARG A 284 4.46 17.53 20.67
C ARG A 284 3.71 16.20 20.55
N ILE A 285 2.38 16.22 20.60
CA ILE A 285 1.58 15.03 20.28
C ILE A 285 1.61 14.79 18.76
N LEU A 286 1.82 13.55 18.33
CA LEU A 286 1.70 13.11 16.93
C LEU A 286 0.36 12.41 16.66
N GLY A 287 -0.27 11.88 17.72
CA GLY A 287 -1.60 11.29 17.67
C GLY A 287 -1.82 10.24 18.76
N SER A 288 -2.68 9.28 18.46
CA SER A 288 -2.89 8.08 19.28
C SER A 288 -2.76 6.85 18.38
N LEU A 289 -2.18 5.76 18.90
CA LEU A 289 -2.15 4.49 18.19
C LEU A 289 -3.56 3.86 18.27
N ARG A 290 -4.06 3.37 17.14
CA ARG A 290 -5.34 2.64 17.05
C ARG A 290 -5.09 1.16 17.29
N ASP A 291 -6.02 0.47 17.95
CA ASP A 291 -6.04 -1.00 17.95
C ASP A 291 -6.37 -1.48 16.53
N THR A 292 -5.53 -2.34 15.98
CA THR A 292 -5.59 -2.89 14.61
C THR A 292 -5.70 -4.43 14.61
N THR A 293 -6.05 -5.02 15.77
CA THR A 293 -6.06 -6.46 15.99
C THR A 293 -7.27 -7.15 15.37
N MET A 294 -7.04 -8.19 14.56
CA MET A 294 -8.11 -8.94 13.89
C MET A 294 -8.72 -10.02 14.80
N ALA A 295 -9.57 -9.58 15.71
CA ALA A 295 -10.47 -10.37 16.58
C ALA A 295 -9.81 -11.35 17.58
N ASP A 296 -9.89 -10.99 18.88
CA ASP A 296 -9.62 -11.86 20.04
C ASP A 296 -8.26 -12.59 20.10
N GLU A 297 -7.26 -12.09 19.37
CA GLU A 297 -5.87 -12.56 19.46
C GLU A 297 -5.27 -12.35 20.86
N THR A 298 -4.34 -13.22 21.24
CA THR A 298 -3.59 -13.13 22.52
C THR A 298 -2.61 -11.95 22.55
N LEU A 299 -2.27 -11.38 21.40
CA LEU A 299 -1.38 -10.25 21.25
C LEU A 299 -2.04 -9.22 20.34
N CYS A 300 -2.36 -8.05 20.89
CA CYS A 300 -3.04 -6.97 20.19
C CYS A 300 -2.05 -5.97 19.61
N LYS A 301 -2.20 -5.65 18.32
CA LYS A 301 -1.35 -4.68 17.61
C LYS A 301 -1.98 -3.30 17.65
N TYR A 302 -1.24 -2.32 18.16
CA TYR A 302 -1.61 -0.92 18.12
C TYR A 302 -0.69 -0.19 17.13
N GLU A 303 -1.25 0.47 16.13
CA GLU A 303 -0.50 1.17 15.06
C GLU A 303 -0.86 2.66 15.02
N TRP A 304 0.16 3.50 14.84
CA TRP A 304 0.05 4.88 14.36
C TRP A 304 0.73 4.95 12.99
N SER A 305 0.08 5.62 12.05
CA SER A 305 0.61 5.94 10.72
C SER A 305 0.43 7.43 10.47
N GLY A 306 1.41 8.05 9.80
CA GLY A 306 1.39 9.46 9.50
C GLY A 306 2.76 9.98 9.07
N GLU A 307 2.77 10.98 8.21
CA GLU A 307 3.99 11.56 7.64
C GLU A 307 4.57 12.64 8.57
N GLU A 308 5.44 12.24 9.50
CA GLU A 308 6.22 13.20 10.29
C GLU A 308 7.41 13.71 9.48
N THR A 309 7.14 14.78 8.73
CA THR A 309 8.09 15.48 7.85
C THR A 309 9.25 16.17 8.59
N GLU A 310 9.16 16.39 9.91
CA GLU A 310 10.24 16.96 10.70
C GLU A 310 11.02 15.86 11.46
N PRO A 311 12.34 15.71 11.22
CA PRO A 311 13.15 14.72 11.92
C PRO A 311 13.04 14.83 13.46
N LEU A 312 12.72 13.70 14.08
CA LEU A 312 12.61 13.54 15.53
C LEU A 312 13.90 12.96 16.12
N ASP A 313 14.26 13.38 17.33
CA ASP A 313 15.31 12.74 18.16
C ASP A 313 14.73 11.68 19.11
N GLU A 314 13.51 11.92 19.62
CA GLU A 314 12.82 11.02 20.55
C GLU A 314 11.34 10.88 20.17
N ILE A 315 10.78 9.69 20.37
CA ILE A 315 9.32 9.48 20.49
C ILE A 315 8.96 9.04 21.91
N GLN A 316 7.71 9.25 22.31
CA GLN A 316 7.17 8.85 23.60
C GLN A 316 5.76 8.28 23.45
N PHE A 317 5.54 7.07 23.97
CA PHE A 317 4.21 6.49 24.13
C PHE A 317 3.71 6.72 25.56
N ILE A 318 2.58 7.43 25.73
CA ILE A 318 1.88 7.57 27.02
C ILE A 318 0.56 6.81 26.95
N PHE A 319 0.35 5.85 27.84
CA PHE A 319 -0.86 5.00 27.84
C PHE A 319 -1.64 5.06 29.16
N ASN A 320 -2.91 4.69 29.12
CA ASN A 320 -3.79 4.70 30.31
C ASN A 320 -4.91 3.66 30.27
N ARG A 321 -5.64 3.56 31.39
CA ARG A 321 -6.89 2.81 31.55
C ARG A 321 -8.00 3.72 32.11
N ALA A 322 -8.44 4.68 31.29
CA ALA A 322 -9.35 5.76 31.70
C ALA A 322 -10.69 5.29 32.33
N LYS A 323 -11.18 4.09 32.00
CA LYS A 323 -12.51 3.58 32.44
C LYS A 323 -12.46 2.62 33.63
N THR A 324 -11.33 1.95 33.92
CA THR A 324 -11.23 1.08 35.12
C THR A 324 -9.83 1.06 35.73
N ASN A 325 -9.73 1.38 37.03
CA ASN A 325 -8.49 1.36 37.85
C ASN A 325 -8.04 -0.06 38.25
N THR A 326 -8.14 -1.04 37.36
CA THR A 326 -7.89 -2.47 37.65
C THR A 326 -7.27 -3.20 36.45
N GLY A 327 -6.67 -4.36 36.71
CA GLY A 327 -6.00 -5.19 35.69
C GLY A 327 -4.54 -4.79 35.44
N VAL A 328 -3.86 -5.60 34.63
CA VAL A 328 -2.46 -5.43 34.26
C VAL A 328 -2.34 -5.15 32.76
N CYS A 329 -1.71 -4.04 32.36
CA CYS A 329 -1.29 -3.87 30.97
C CYS A 329 0.11 -4.43 30.76
N ALA A 330 0.35 -5.06 29.62
CA ALA A 330 1.57 -5.79 29.31
C ALA A 330 1.96 -5.53 27.84
N ILE A 331 3.04 -4.78 27.60
CA ILE A 331 3.58 -4.50 26.26
C ILE A 331 4.68 -5.50 25.93
N ALA A 332 4.79 -5.92 24.66
CA ALA A 332 5.76 -6.89 24.16
C ALA A 332 6.87 -6.25 23.30
N GLU A 333 6.54 -5.39 22.32
CA GLU A 333 7.50 -4.83 21.35
C GLU A 333 7.01 -3.48 20.77
N ALA A 334 7.91 -2.69 20.16
CA ALA A 334 7.63 -1.46 19.42
C ALA A 334 8.48 -1.29 18.14
N GLU A 335 7.93 -0.67 17.08
CA GLU A 335 8.54 -0.57 15.72
C GLU A 335 8.32 0.78 15.02
N VAL A 336 9.17 1.17 14.04
CA VAL A 336 9.13 2.43 13.22
C VAL A 336 9.69 2.21 11.79
N TYR A 337 9.35 2.98 10.71
CA TYR A 337 9.77 2.68 9.30
C TYR A 337 9.97 3.87 8.28
N GLY A 338 10.47 3.59 7.04
CA GLY A 338 10.82 4.51 5.90
C GLY A 338 10.56 3.96 4.44
N GLN A 339 11.10 4.54 3.33
CA GLN A 339 10.45 4.57 1.96
C GLN A 339 11.23 4.13 0.65
N GLY A 340 10.48 3.69 -0.42
CA GLY A 340 10.81 3.56 -1.89
C GLY A 340 10.75 2.13 -2.53
N HIS A 341 10.51 1.78 -3.83
CA HIS A 341 10.17 2.42 -5.15
C HIS A 341 9.71 1.35 -6.27
N PRO A 342 9.13 1.70 -7.46
CA PRO A 342 8.45 0.77 -8.46
C PRO A 342 9.00 0.67 -9.94
N MET A 343 8.51 -0.27 -10.82
CA MET A 343 8.55 -0.38 -12.35
C MET A 343 8.37 -1.86 -12.90
N PRO A 344 8.30 -2.25 -14.23
CA PRO A 344 7.72 -1.71 -15.50
C PRO A 344 7.01 -2.79 -16.45
N TYR A 345 6.71 -2.45 -17.74
CA TYR A 345 6.46 -3.20 -19.04
C TYR A 345 6.26 -4.75 -19.14
N ASP A 346 5.59 -5.42 -20.11
CA ASP A 346 4.67 -5.10 -21.26
C ASP A 346 4.02 -6.42 -21.89
N ASP A 347 2.91 -6.36 -22.70
CA ASP A 347 2.40 -7.29 -23.81
C ASP A 347 0.86 -7.46 -24.15
N GLY A 348 -0.10 -6.62 -23.70
CA GLY A 348 -1.33 -6.31 -24.48
C GLY A 348 -2.62 -7.21 -24.51
N THR A 349 -3.34 -7.37 -23.38
CA THR A 349 -4.83 -7.49 -23.37
C THR A 349 -5.50 -6.12 -23.58
N ARG A 350 -6.65 -5.87 -22.93
CA ARG A 350 -7.52 -4.70 -23.07
C ARG A 350 -7.97 -4.24 -21.69
N LEU A 351 -7.81 -2.94 -21.42
CA LEU A 351 -8.23 -2.28 -20.19
C LEU A 351 -8.78 -0.89 -20.50
N ALA A 352 -9.79 -0.50 -19.72
CA ALA A 352 -10.40 0.82 -19.79
C ALA A 352 -10.08 1.67 -18.57
N PHE A 353 -10.06 2.99 -18.73
CA PHE A 353 -9.72 3.94 -17.66
C PHE A 353 -10.73 5.07 -17.64
N VAL A 354 -11.23 5.46 -16.46
CA VAL A 354 -12.07 6.65 -16.30
C VAL A 354 -11.23 7.80 -15.75
N THR A 355 -11.35 8.99 -16.35
CA THR A 355 -10.60 10.21 -15.99
C THR A 355 -11.48 11.45 -16.24
N THR A 356 -11.16 12.59 -15.64
CA THR A 356 -11.82 13.86 -15.98
C THR A 356 -11.23 14.52 -17.22
N ILE A 357 -12.06 15.34 -17.85
CA ILE A 357 -11.76 16.14 -19.05
C ILE A 357 -10.51 17.03 -18.92
N THR A 358 -10.19 17.51 -17.73
CA THR A 358 -9.06 18.41 -17.47
C THR A 358 -7.79 17.72 -16.94
N ALA A 359 -7.86 16.46 -16.49
CA ALA A 359 -6.80 15.79 -15.72
C ALA A 359 -6.26 16.68 -14.57
N LEU A 360 -7.22 17.15 -13.77
CA LEU A 360 -7.09 18.03 -12.60
C LEU A 360 -7.95 17.44 -11.47
N PRO A 361 -7.70 17.82 -10.20
CA PRO A 361 -8.24 17.11 -9.04
C PRO A 361 -9.62 17.55 -8.57
N ASP A 362 -10.28 18.49 -9.27
CA ASP A 362 -11.61 18.99 -8.90
C ASP A 362 -12.74 17.99 -9.22
N VAL A 363 -12.60 16.74 -8.72
CA VAL A 363 -13.57 15.66 -8.90
C VAL A 363 -14.05 15.12 -7.55
N TYR A 364 -14.96 15.89 -6.97
CA TYR A 364 -16.38 15.49 -6.95
C TYR A 364 -17.22 16.62 -6.32
N PHE A 365 -16.64 17.40 -5.39
CA PHE A 365 -17.43 18.25 -4.47
C PHE A 365 -16.77 19.54 -3.97
N ARG A 366 -16.86 20.66 -4.72
CA ARG A 366 -16.52 22.01 -4.18
C ARG A 366 -17.38 23.18 -4.69
N PRO A 367 -18.34 23.67 -3.88
CA PRO A 367 -18.89 25.01 -3.95
C PRO A 367 -18.32 25.90 -2.82
N LEU A 368 -17.65 26.98 -3.19
CA LEU A 368 -17.57 28.23 -2.42
C LEU A 368 -17.23 28.11 -0.91
N GLY A 369 -15.95 27.91 -0.60
CA GLY A 369 -15.44 28.11 0.77
C GLY A 369 -13.92 28.14 0.87
N VAL A 370 -13.25 27.14 0.31
CA VAL A 370 -11.80 26.91 0.49
C VAL A 370 -10.97 27.74 -0.51
N SER A 371 -10.86 29.03 -0.24
CA SER A 371 -9.83 29.89 -0.84
C SER A 371 -8.45 29.59 -0.23
N GLY A 372 -7.84 28.46 -0.60
CA GLY A 372 -6.54 28.09 -0.02
C GLY A 372 -5.87 26.79 -0.47
N SER A 373 -6.53 25.87 -1.19
CA SER A 373 -5.82 24.71 -1.74
C SER A 373 -4.78 25.16 -2.75
N ARG A 374 -3.54 24.65 -2.61
CA ARG A 374 -2.49 24.83 -3.61
C ARG A 374 -2.99 24.22 -4.91
N ALA A 375 -2.90 24.95 -6.02
CA ALA A 375 -3.20 24.35 -7.31
C ALA A 375 -2.12 23.30 -7.61
N ALA A 376 -2.49 22.02 -7.57
CA ALA A 376 -1.76 21.00 -8.31
C ALA A 376 -1.63 21.49 -9.76
N SER A 377 -0.42 21.45 -10.31
CA SER A 377 -0.16 21.95 -11.66
C SER A 377 -0.97 21.14 -12.66
N ALA A 378 -1.99 21.76 -13.26
CA ALA A 378 -2.81 21.15 -14.29
C ALA A 378 -1.95 20.46 -15.34
N ILE A 379 -2.32 19.24 -15.75
CA ILE A 379 -1.79 18.72 -16.99
C ILE A 379 -2.18 19.70 -18.09
N THR A 380 -1.18 20.25 -18.78
CA THR A 380 -1.41 21.15 -19.91
C THR A 380 -1.80 20.35 -21.16
N PRO A 381 -2.55 20.93 -22.13
CA PRO A 381 -2.97 20.22 -23.34
C PRO A 381 -1.88 19.46 -24.12
N ASP A 382 -0.63 19.95 -24.08
CA ASP A 382 0.54 19.32 -24.71
C ASP A 382 1.07 18.09 -23.95
N GLN A 383 0.68 17.90 -22.69
CA GLN A 383 1.01 16.75 -21.86
C GLN A 383 0.00 15.60 -21.98
N TYR A 384 -1.18 15.80 -22.58
CA TYR A 384 -2.19 14.73 -22.76
C TYR A 384 -1.62 13.54 -23.57
N PRO A 385 -0.84 13.77 -24.66
CA PRO A 385 -0.14 12.69 -25.36
C PRO A 385 1.02 12.04 -24.58
N ALA A 386 1.39 12.53 -23.39
CA ALA A 386 2.31 11.84 -22.47
C ALA A 386 1.50 10.97 -21.48
N LEU A 387 0.44 11.50 -20.88
CA LEU A 387 -0.47 10.73 -20.01
C LEU A 387 -1.04 9.52 -20.73
N VAL A 388 -1.62 9.69 -21.93
CA VAL A 388 -2.17 8.56 -22.70
C VAL A 388 -1.08 7.53 -23.05
N LYS A 389 0.18 7.98 -23.28
CA LYS A 389 1.30 7.06 -23.49
C LYS A 389 1.63 6.25 -22.24
N ALA A 390 1.63 6.86 -21.07
CA ALA A 390 1.86 6.16 -19.81
C ALA A 390 0.76 5.13 -19.53
N LEU A 391 -0.50 5.54 -19.69
CA LEU A 391 -1.66 4.66 -19.52
C LEU A 391 -1.61 3.49 -20.52
N HIS A 392 -1.25 3.72 -21.78
CA HIS A 392 -1.08 2.67 -22.79
C HIS A 392 0.14 1.76 -22.50
N ASP A 393 1.35 2.32 -22.39
CA ASP A 393 2.59 1.54 -22.36
C ASP A 393 2.88 0.87 -21.00
N ASN A 394 2.43 1.47 -19.89
CA ASN A 394 2.72 0.97 -18.55
C ASN A 394 1.51 0.27 -17.91
N TYR A 395 0.30 0.74 -18.20
CA TYR A 395 -0.97 0.25 -17.63
C TYR A 395 -1.93 -0.35 -18.69
N PHE A 396 -1.49 -0.55 -19.94
CA PHE A 396 -2.20 -1.27 -21.00
C PHE A 396 -3.59 -0.72 -21.40
N ALA A 397 -3.80 0.58 -21.23
CA ALA A 397 -5.02 1.26 -21.66
C ALA A 397 -5.29 1.05 -23.15
N ASN A 398 -6.41 0.39 -23.47
CA ASN A 398 -6.96 0.32 -24.82
C ASN A 398 -8.21 1.20 -24.98
N THR A 399 -8.81 1.65 -23.88
CA THR A 399 -9.97 2.54 -23.81
C THR A 399 -9.72 3.60 -22.74
N ILE A 400 -10.10 4.86 -22.99
CA ILE A 400 -10.16 5.92 -21.97
C ILE A 400 -11.54 6.61 -22.05
N TYR A 401 -12.30 6.49 -20.97
CA TYR A 401 -13.51 7.25 -20.67
C TYR A 401 -13.10 8.61 -20.08
N VAL A 402 -13.65 9.70 -20.62
CA VAL A 402 -13.31 11.06 -20.19
C VAL A 402 -14.59 11.80 -19.79
N GLU A 403 -14.78 12.09 -18.51
CA GLU A 403 -16.00 12.74 -18.01
C GLU A 403 -15.91 14.29 -17.94
N TRP A 404 -17.04 14.95 -18.21
CA TRP A 404 -17.27 16.39 -17.99
C TRP A 404 -18.50 16.61 -17.11
N ASN A 405 -18.31 17.17 -15.91
CA ASN A 405 -19.34 17.58 -14.97
C ASN A 405 -19.61 19.11 -15.02
N GLY A 406 -19.37 19.73 -16.17
CA GLY A 406 -19.59 21.17 -16.38
C GLY A 406 -18.54 22.07 -15.74
N GLU A 407 -17.37 21.56 -15.37
CA GLU A 407 -16.28 22.29 -14.69
C GLU A 407 -15.72 23.44 -15.54
N VAL A 408 -15.80 23.28 -16.87
CA VAL A 408 -15.47 24.26 -17.90
C VAL A 408 -16.65 24.46 -18.85
N ASP A 409 -16.69 25.58 -19.57
CA ASP A 409 -17.76 25.85 -20.53
C ASP A 409 -17.79 24.86 -21.71
N ARG A 410 -18.96 24.72 -22.33
CA ARG A 410 -19.22 23.80 -23.44
C ARG A 410 -18.24 23.89 -24.63
N ALA A 411 -17.74 25.08 -24.98
CA ALA A 411 -16.79 25.25 -26.08
C ALA A 411 -15.36 24.87 -25.66
N THR A 412 -14.99 25.18 -24.41
CA THR A 412 -13.75 24.73 -23.79
C THR A 412 -13.74 23.20 -23.62
N ALA A 413 -14.85 22.60 -23.20
CA ALA A 413 -15.02 21.14 -23.12
C ALA A 413 -14.85 20.46 -24.49
N LEU A 414 -15.48 21.02 -25.54
CA LEU A 414 -15.32 20.53 -26.91
C LEU A 414 -13.86 20.53 -27.38
N ALA A 415 -13.07 21.54 -26.98
CA ALA A 415 -11.65 21.61 -27.27
C ALA A 415 -10.85 20.55 -26.49
N TYR A 416 -11.08 20.38 -25.18
CA TYR A 416 -10.41 19.34 -24.39
C TYR A 416 -10.73 17.92 -24.88
N PHE A 417 -11.98 17.62 -25.20
CA PHE A 417 -12.34 16.33 -25.80
C PHE A 417 -11.63 16.09 -27.15
N LYS A 418 -11.41 17.14 -27.96
CA LYS A 418 -10.63 17.01 -29.20
C LYS A 418 -9.16 16.69 -28.93
N ILE A 419 -8.56 17.30 -27.90
CA ILE A 419 -7.17 17.02 -27.48
C ILE A 419 -7.04 15.58 -26.97
N TRP A 420 -7.98 15.11 -26.14
CA TRP A 420 -8.06 13.71 -25.69
C TRP A 420 -8.20 12.74 -26.86
N ALA A 421 -9.12 12.99 -27.79
CA ALA A 421 -9.32 12.14 -28.96
C ALA A 421 -8.06 12.03 -29.84
N ASP A 422 -7.33 13.14 -30.03
CA ASP A 422 -6.06 13.15 -30.78
C ASP A 422 -4.94 12.42 -30.01
N ALA A 423 -4.89 12.55 -28.69
CA ALA A 423 -3.94 11.82 -27.84
C ALA A 423 -4.21 10.32 -27.86
N CYS A 424 -5.46 9.87 -27.68
CA CYS A 424 -5.87 8.47 -27.76
C CYS A 424 -5.59 7.86 -29.15
N ALA A 425 -5.95 8.56 -30.23
CA ALA A 425 -5.71 8.12 -31.59
C ALA A 425 -4.21 7.90 -31.91
N LYS A 426 -3.31 8.68 -31.29
CA LYS A 426 -1.85 8.53 -31.45
C LYS A 426 -1.31 7.18 -30.97
N TYR A 427 -1.97 6.55 -29.99
CA TYR A 427 -1.56 5.27 -29.38
C TYR A 427 -2.58 4.15 -29.61
N SER A 428 -3.48 4.31 -30.59
CA SER A 428 -4.55 3.33 -30.91
C SER A 428 -5.56 3.05 -29.78
N VAL A 429 -5.62 3.93 -28.77
CA VAL A 429 -6.56 3.87 -27.65
C VAL A 429 -7.93 4.37 -28.12
N GLU A 430 -9.02 3.71 -27.70
CA GLU A 430 -10.38 4.22 -27.91
C GLU A 430 -10.67 5.37 -26.94
N PHE A 431 -11.15 6.49 -27.46
CA PHE A 431 -11.63 7.61 -26.67
C PHE A 431 -13.16 7.56 -26.55
N VAL A 432 -13.67 7.63 -25.33
CA VAL A 432 -15.09 7.64 -25.01
C VAL A 432 -15.42 8.88 -24.17
N PRO A 433 -16.06 9.92 -24.74
CA PRO A 433 -16.50 11.06 -23.94
C PRO A 433 -17.73 10.69 -23.09
N CYS A 434 -17.74 11.13 -21.85
CA CYS A 434 -18.79 10.91 -20.86
C CYS A 434 -19.31 12.24 -20.29
N PHE A 435 -20.57 12.28 -19.89
CA PHE A 435 -21.18 13.46 -19.24
C PHE A 435 -21.94 13.05 -17.99
N GLY A 436 -21.58 13.67 -16.86
CA GLY A 436 -22.28 13.49 -15.59
C GLY A 436 -23.55 14.33 -15.47
N LEU A 437 -24.18 14.23 -14.31
CA LEU A 437 -25.45 14.90 -13.95
C LEU A 437 -25.21 16.15 -13.09
N VAL A 438 -24.08 16.21 -12.39
CA VAL A 438 -23.48 17.45 -11.91
C VAL A 438 -23.01 18.22 -13.14
N GLN A 439 -23.52 19.44 -13.34
CA GLN A 439 -23.29 20.21 -14.55
C GLN A 439 -23.11 21.70 -14.23
N TRP A 440 -21.94 22.03 -13.66
CA TRP A 440 -21.68 23.37 -13.09
C TRP A 440 -21.86 24.53 -14.10
N ASP A 441 -21.36 24.42 -15.34
CA ASP A 441 -21.52 25.46 -16.38
C ASP A 441 -22.99 25.66 -16.75
N TYR A 442 -23.69 24.58 -17.12
CA TYR A 442 -25.10 24.68 -17.51
C TYR A 442 -25.95 25.26 -16.37
N LEU A 443 -25.74 24.83 -15.13
CA LEU A 443 -26.53 25.26 -13.98
C LEU A 443 -26.15 26.66 -13.47
N ARG A 444 -24.87 27.07 -13.51
CA ARG A 444 -24.47 28.44 -13.08
C ARG A 444 -24.66 29.49 -14.17
N ASN A 445 -24.36 29.16 -15.43
CA ASN A 445 -24.17 30.15 -16.49
C ASN A 445 -25.28 30.12 -17.56
N VAL A 446 -26.00 29.00 -17.74
CA VAL A 446 -27.00 28.85 -18.80
C VAL A 446 -28.43 28.88 -18.25
N ASN A 447 -28.75 28.05 -17.25
CA ASN A 447 -30.09 27.94 -16.69
C ASN A 447 -30.10 27.54 -15.20
N PRO A 448 -29.88 28.49 -14.27
CA PRO A 448 -30.00 28.24 -12.83
C PRO A 448 -31.39 27.80 -12.36
N ALA A 449 -32.44 28.02 -13.15
CA ALA A 449 -33.79 27.50 -12.84
C ALA A 449 -33.95 26.01 -13.18
N ALA A 450 -32.91 25.35 -13.71
CA ALA A 450 -32.84 23.91 -13.89
C ALA A 450 -31.99 23.20 -12.81
N GLU A 451 -31.45 23.94 -11.83
CA GLU A 451 -30.73 23.38 -10.67
C GLU A 451 -31.70 22.67 -9.74
N TYR A 452 -31.35 21.45 -9.34
CA TYR A 452 -32.13 20.64 -8.41
C TYR A 452 -31.40 20.42 -7.08
N GLY A 453 -32.16 20.49 -5.98
CA GLY A 453 -31.73 20.12 -4.63
C GLY A 453 -31.73 21.29 -3.65
N ASN A 454 -31.76 20.99 -2.35
CA ASN A 454 -31.65 22.00 -1.29
C ASN A 454 -30.21 22.03 -0.77
N LEU A 455 -29.53 23.17 -0.92
CA LEU A 455 -28.07 23.36 -0.78
C LEU A 455 -27.45 23.01 0.59
N PHE A 456 -28.23 22.65 1.59
CA PHE A 456 -27.77 22.49 2.98
C PHE A 456 -26.88 21.27 3.26
N TYR A 457 -26.90 20.24 2.39
CA TYR A 457 -26.16 18.99 2.59
C TYR A 457 -25.57 18.39 1.30
N ALA A 458 -25.42 19.19 0.23
CA ALA A 458 -24.89 18.75 -1.06
C ALA A 458 -23.84 19.75 -1.58
N PRO A 459 -22.58 19.34 -1.82
CA PRO A 459 -21.58 20.23 -2.41
C PRO A 459 -21.60 20.28 -3.95
N ALA A 460 -22.70 19.93 -4.62
CA ALA A 460 -22.83 20.02 -6.08
C ALA A 460 -24.29 20.25 -6.55
N PRO A 461 -24.52 21.08 -7.59
CA PRO A 461 -25.82 21.29 -8.21
C PRO A 461 -26.11 20.18 -9.22
N MET A 462 -27.30 19.58 -9.14
CA MET A 462 -27.69 18.46 -10.00
C MET A 462 -28.68 18.88 -11.08
N LEU A 463 -28.60 18.23 -12.24
CA LEU A 463 -29.48 18.44 -13.37
C LEU A 463 -30.79 17.64 -13.23
N ASP A 464 -31.96 18.29 -13.34
CA ASP A 464 -33.23 17.56 -13.54
C ASP A 464 -33.24 16.93 -14.94
N CYS A 465 -33.03 15.61 -15.02
CA CYS A 465 -33.00 14.84 -16.26
C CYS A 465 -34.33 14.86 -17.07
N ARG A 466 -35.44 15.29 -16.47
CA ARG A 466 -36.74 15.44 -17.15
C ARG A 466 -36.87 16.83 -17.79
N ASN A 467 -36.02 17.79 -17.43
CA ASN A 467 -36.00 19.13 -18.01
C ASN A 467 -35.75 19.06 -19.52
N THR A 468 -36.66 19.63 -20.32
CA THR A 468 -36.62 19.57 -21.78
C THR A 468 -35.51 20.45 -22.37
N ASP A 469 -35.25 21.62 -21.77
CA ASP A 469 -34.23 22.55 -22.25
C ASP A 469 -32.83 22.01 -21.99
N ALA A 470 -32.62 21.36 -20.84
CA ALA A 470 -31.41 20.60 -20.55
C ALA A 470 -31.17 19.49 -21.58
N ARG A 471 -32.18 18.64 -21.85
CA ARG A 471 -32.09 17.59 -22.87
C ARG A 471 -31.73 18.14 -24.25
N ASN A 472 -32.34 19.26 -24.65
CA ASN A 472 -32.01 19.93 -25.92
C ASN A 472 -30.57 20.47 -25.95
N TYR A 473 -30.08 21.04 -24.84
CA TYR A 473 -28.73 21.58 -24.71
C TYR A 473 -27.67 20.47 -24.86
N PHE A 474 -27.79 19.38 -24.10
CA PHE A 474 -26.83 18.26 -24.15
C PHE A 474 -26.93 17.43 -25.44
N ALA A 475 -28.13 17.28 -26.03
CA ALA A 475 -28.28 16.62 -27.34
C ALA A 475 -27.61 17.44 -28.47
N GLN A 476 -27.69 18.78 -28.42
CA GLN A 476 -26.94 19.63 -29.35
C GLN A 476 -25.44 19.61 -29.06
N PHE A 477 -25.00 19.45 -27.80
CA PHE A 477 -23.58 19.27 -27.48
C PHE A 477 -23.00 17.97 -28.06
N ILE A 478 -23.68 16.84 -27.92
CA ILE A 478 -23.26 15.55 -28.51
C ILE A 478 -23.18 15.64 -30.04
N LYS A 479 -24.11 16.38 -30.66
CA LYS A 479 -24.05 16.68 -32.09
C LYS A 479 -22.87 17.58 -32.48
N ASP A 480 -22.56 18.61 -31.69
CA ASP A 480 -21.37 19.45 -31.89
C ASP A 480 -20.07 18.63 -31.71
N LEU A 481 -20.05 17.72 -30.73
CA LEU A 481 -18.95 16.81 -30.41
C LEU A 481 -18.69 15.77 -31.49
N THR A 482 -19.73 15.04 -31.93
CA THR A 482 -19.62 14.06 -33.02
C THR A 482 -19.36 14.70 -34.39
N THR A 483 -19.72 15.98 -34.58
CA THR A 483 -19.29 16.76 -35.76
C THR A 483 -17.80 17.12 -35.69
N THR A 484 -17.28 17.40 -34.50
CA THR A 484 -15.88 17.80 -34.26
C THR A 484 -14.92 16.61 -34.20
N ILE A 485 -15.41 15.45 -33.76
CA ILE A 485 -14.67 14.20 -33.55
C ILE A 485 -15.46 13.06 -34.23
N PRO A 486 -15.44 12.96 -35.58
CA PRO A 486 -16.32 12.08 -36.35
C PRO A 486 -16.00 10.57 -36.24
N ASN A 487 -15.02 10.21 -35.41
CA ASN A 487 -14.56 8.84 -35.15
C ASN A 487 -14.92 8.31 -33.75
N ILE A 488 -15.72 9.04 -32.96
CA ILE A 488 -16.31 8.53 -31.72
C ILE A 488 -17.21 7.33 -32.03
N LYS A 489 -17.09 6.25 -31.25
CA LYS A 489 -17.93 5.04 -31.36
C LYS A 489 -18.89 4.85 -30.18
N ARG A 490 -18.44 5.19 -28.98
CA ARG A 490 -19.16 5.06 -27.71
C ARG A 490 -19.28 6.45 -27.06
N VAL A 491 -20.36 6.69 -26.31
CA VAL A 491 -20.56 7.92 -25.53
C VAL A 491 -21.19 7.56 -24.19
N GLY A 492 -20.58 7.99 -23.08
CA GLY A 492 -21.15 7.87 -21.74
C GLY A 492 -22.24 8.92 -21.53
N THR A 493 -23.46 8.48 -21.26
CA THR A 493 -24.62 9.40 -21.11
C THR A 493 -25.36 9.27 -19.78
N LEU A 494 -24.92 8.38 -18.90
CA LEU A 494 -25.45 8.17 -17.56
C LEU A 494 -24.31 7.82 -16.60
N ASP A 495 -24.13 8.62 -15.56
CA ASP A 495 -23.50 8.21 -14.30
C ASP A 495 -24.63 7.76 -13.35
N LEU A 496 -24.53 6.54 -12.81
CA LEU A 496 -25.55 5.99 -11.91
C LEU A 496 -25.26 6.22 -10.41
N ASN A 497 -24.03 6.55 -10.03
CA ASN A 497 -23.71 7.03 -8.68
C ASN A 497 -24.34 8.41 -8.43
N GLN A 498 -24.24 9.30 -9.41
CA GLN A 498 -24.91 10.60 -9.38
C GLN A 498 -26.44 10.44 -9.36
N TYR A 499 -26.99 9.40 -10.00
CA TYR A 499 -28.40 9.04 -9.80
C TYR A 499 -28.72 8.67 -8.35
N TYR A 500 -27.95 7.77 -7.72
CA TYR A 500 -28.20 7.36 -6.33
C TYR A 500 -28.03 8.51 -5.33
N ILE A 501 -27.08 9.42 -5.55
CA ILE A 501 -26.95 10.66 -4.78
C ILE A 501 -28.24 11.50 -4.85
N SER A 502 -28.88 11.56 -6.03
CA SER A 502 -30.12 12.33 -6.24
C SER A 502 -31.34 11.73 -5.50
N LEU A 503 -31.45 10.40 -5.41
CA LEU A 503 -32.58 9.73 -4.73
C LEU A 503 -32.69 10.05 -3.23
N SER A 504 -31.56 10.36 -2.58
CA SER A 504 -31.51 10.55 -1.12
C SER A 504 -32.13 11.87 -0.61
N ARG A 505 -32.75 12.69 -1.48
CA ARG A 505 -32.92 14.15 -1.27
C ARG A 505 -34.26 14.71 -1.76
N ASP A 506 -35.39 14.12 -1.36
CA ASP A 506 -36.76 14.50 -1.78
C ASP A 506 -37.00 14.47 -3.30
N TYR A 507 -36.19 13.67 -4.02
CA TYR A 507 -36.28 13.49 -5.47
C TYR A 507 -36.46 12.02 -5.83
N GLU A 508 -37.53 11.70 -6.56
CA GLU A 508 -37.80 10.36 -7.08
C GLU A 508 -37.87 10.34 -8.62
N PRO A 509 -36.78 10.69 -9.34
CA PRO A 509 -36.64 10.34 -10.74
C PRO A 509 -36.49 8.82 -10.84
N THR A 510 -37.10 8.21 -11.84
CA THR A 510 -36.97 6.77 -12.05
C THR A 510 -35.74 6.45 -12.90
N LEU A 511 -35.21 5.22 -12.80
CA LEU A 511 -34.23 4.70 -13.76
C LEU A 511 -34.72 4.79 -15.22
N TYR A 512 -36.05 4.78 -15.43
CA TYR A 512 -36.65 5.01 -16.75
C TYR A 512 -36.53 6.47 -17.22
N ASP A 513 -36.67 7.46 -16.34
CA ASP A 513 -36.43 8.88 -16.69
C ASP A 513 -34.98 9.10 -17.11
N TYR A 514 -34.03 8.45 -16.44
CA TYR A 514 -32.62 8.46 -16.81
C TYR A 514 -32.34 7.72 -18.12
N ALA A 515 -32.86 6.50 -18.30
CA ALA A 515 -32.76 5.81 -19.58
C ALA A 515 -33.39 6.63 -20.73
N ALA A 516 -34.49 7.33 -20.49
CA ALA A 516 -35.12 8.23 -21.44
C ALA A 516 -34.29 9.50 -21.71
N PHE A 517 -33.59 10.04 -20.72
CA PHE A 517 -32.62 11.13 -20.88
C PHE A 517 -31.48 10.72 -21.80
N GLY A 518 -30.72 9.67 -21.46
CA GLY A 518 -29.57 9.19 -22.25
C GLY A 518 -29.97 8.78 -23.68
N ASN A 519 -31.09 8.08 -23.84
CA ASN A 519 -31.62 7.74 -25.17
C ASN A 519 -32.04 9.00 -25.96
N ALA A 520 -32.62 10.03 -25.33
CA ALA A 520 -32.98 11.27 -26.01
C ALA A 520 -31.75 12.11 -26.42
N LEU A 521 -30.67 12.07 -25.62
CA LEU A 521 -29.39 12.69 -25.96
C LEU A 521 -28.81 12.10 -27.25
N LEU A 522 -28.80 10.76 -27.38
CA LEU A 522 -28.20 10.05 -28.51
C LEU A 522 -29.14 9.85 -29.70
N ALA A 523 -30.44 10.14 -29.56
CA ALA A 523 -31.41 10.08 -30.67
C ALA A 523 -31.06 11.01 -31.84
N GLN A 524 -30.19 12.00 -31.65
CA GLN A 524 -29.66 12.89 -32.69
C GLN A 524 -28.45 12.29 -33.46
N THR A 525 -27.87 11.19 -32.98
CA THR A 525 -26.57 10.67 -33.42
C THR A 525 -26.59 9.14 -33.59
N SER A 526 -27.17 8.65 -34.68
CA SER A 526 -27.39 7.21 -34.96
C SER A 526 -26.11 6.39 -35.25
N ALA A 527 -24.93 6.90 -34.92
CA ALA A 527 -23.62 6.29 -35.20
C ALA A 527 -22.81 5.98 -33.93
N VAL A 528 -23.33 6.31 -32.74
CA VAL A 528 -22.65 6.09 -31.45
C VAL A 528 -23.48 5.20 -30.53
N THR A 529 -22.78 4.33 -29.79
CA THR A 529 -23.36 3.42 -28.80
C THR A 529 -23.43 4.09 -27.42
N PRO A 530 -24.58 4.06 -26.72
CA PRO A 530 -24.65 4.49 -25.32
C PRO A 530 -23.78 3.63 -24.40
N VAL A 531 -23.11 4.29 -23.47
CA VAL A 531 -22.49 3.69 -22.28
C VAL A 531 -23.18 4.25 -21.03
N ALA A 532 -23.41 3.41 -20.03
CA ALA A 532 -23.65 3.83 -18.65
C ALA A 532 -22.39 3.57 -17.82
N ILE A 533 -21.99 4.52 -17.00
CA ILE A 533 -20.80 4.44 -16.14
C ILE A 533 -21.19 4.47 -14.66
N PHE A 534 -20.28 4.00 -13.81
CA PHE A 534 -20.41 3.99 -12.35
C PHE A 534 -21.76 3.40 -11.87
N GLN A 535 -22.06 2.18 -12.30
CA GLN A 535 -23.22 1.44 -11.80
C GLN A 535 -22.88 0.75 -10.47
N GLN A 536 -23.41 1.25 -9.34
CA GLN A 536 -23.32 0.55 -8.04
C GLN A 536 -24.33 -0.59 -7.86
N PRO A 537 -24.01 -1.62 -7.05
CA PRO A 537 -24.79 -2.84 -6.89
C PRO A 537 -25.97 -2.76 -5.91
N TYR A 538 -25.82 -2.06 -4.77
CA TYR A 538 -26.71 -2.23 -3.60
C TYR A 538 -28.18 -1.86 -3.80
N ASN A 539 -28.48 -1.03 -4.80
CA ASN A 539 -29.84 -0.59 -5.08
C ASN A 539 -30.53 -1.40 -6.18
N TYR A 540 -29.84 -1.69 -7.29
CA TYR A 540 -30.42 -2.44 -8.43
C TYR A 540 -29.37 -3.22 -9.25
N SER A 541 -29.16 -4.49 -8.89
CA SER A 541 -28.69 -5.49 -9.87
C SER A 541 -29.83 -5.87 -10.82
N CYS A 542 -29.51 -6.10 -12.10
CA CYS A 542 -30.47 -6.45 -13.17
C CYS A 542 -31.63 -5.45 -13.37
N ALA A 543 -31.32 -4.14 -13.41
CA ALA A 543 -32.28 -3.14 -13.88
C ALA A 543 -32.57 -3.24 -15.40
N HIS A 544 -33.51 -4.11 -15.78
CA HIS A 544 -34.12 -4.13 -17.13
C HIS A 544 -34.73 -2.77 -17.55
N ALA A 545 -34.94 -1.85 -16.58
CA ALA A 545 -35.40 -0.49 -16.82
C ALA A 545 -34.47 0.36 -17.72
N ILE A 546 -33.17 0.04 -17.77
CA ILE A 546 -32.19 0.74 -18.63
C ILE A 546 -32.10 0.06 -20.01
N SER A 547 -33.25 -0.13 -20.65
CA SER A 547 -33.34 -0.81 -21.95
C SER A 547 -32.72 0.03 -23.07
N GLY A 548 -31.79 -0.58 -23.82
CA GLY A 548 -31.11 0.05 -24.97
C GLY A 548 -29.62 0.35 -24.74
N ILE A 549 -29.15 0.32 -23.49
CA ILE A 549 -27.73 0.50 -23.17
C ILE A 549 -27.03 -0.86 -23.09
N SER A 550 -26.14 -1.11 -24.05
CA SER A 550 -25.47 -2.40 -24.27
C SER A 550 -24.00 -2.43 -23.82
N SER A 551 -23.47 -1.28 -23.39
CA SER A 551 -22.13 -1.08 -22.84
C SER A 551 -22.23 -0.48 -21.43
N ARG A 552 -21.58 -1.08 -20.44
CA ARG A 552 -21.66 -0.68 -19.01
C ARG A 552 -20.28 -0.68 -18.36
N VAL A 553 -20.00 0.33 -17.54
CA VAL A 553 -18.90 0.34 -16.57
C VAL A 553 -19.51 0.24 -15.17
N LEU A 554 -19.20 -0.84 -14.45
CA LEU A 554 -19.69 -1.10 -13.11
C LEU A 554 -18.76 -0.47 -12.06
N ASP A 555 -19.34 0.19 -11.05
CA ASP A 555 -18.64 0.56 -9.82
C ASP A 555 -18.69 -0.64 -8.86
N THR A 556 -17.53 -1.15 -8.49
CA THR A 556 -17.37 -2.29 -7.59
C THR A 556 -16.93 -1.91 -6.18
N TYR A 557 -16.49 -0.67 -5.93
CA TYR A 557 -15.88 -0.15 -4.68
C TYR A 557 -16.47 -0.78 -3.42
N CYS A 558 -17.80 -0.76 -3.34
CA CYS A 558 -18.58 -1.11 -2.16
C CYS A 558 -18.82 -2.62 -1.96
N PHE A 559 -18.41 -3.50 -2.89
CA PHE A 559 -18.39 -4.95 -2.64
C PHE A 559 -17.36 -5.38 -1.60
N LEU A 560 -16.34 -4.55 -1.35
CA LEU A 560 -15.09 -5.01 -0.73
C LEU A 560 -14.87 -4.45 0.68
N LEU A 561 -15.79 -3.58 1.10
CA LEU A 561 -16.06 -3.23 2.49
C LEU A 561 -16.93 -4.30 3.18
N ASP A 562 -18.04 -4.71 2.54
CA ASP A 562 -19.15 -5.41 3.21
C ASP A 562 -19.52 -6.80 2.62
N GLU A 563 -19.00 -7.20 1.45
CA GLU A 563 -19.47 -8.39 0.72
C GLU A 563 -18.38 -9.39 0.29
N THR A 564 -18.81 -10.54 -0.21
CA THR A 564 -17.93 -11.63 -0.68
C THR A 564 -17.65 -11.56 -2.17
N TYR A 565 -16.48 -12.04 -2.61
CA TYR A 565 -16.13 -12.18 -4.03
C TYR A 565 -17.15 -12.99 -4.85
N SER A 566 -17.90 -13.90 -4.22
CA SER A 566 -19.02 -14.60 -4.86
C SER A 566 -20.22 -13.69 -5.19
N GLN A 567 -20.46 -12.64 -4.40
CA GLN A 567 -21.49 -11.64 -4.69
C GLN A 567 -21.06 -10.72 -5.83
N LEU A 568 -19.81 -10.22 -5.81
CA LEU A 568 -19.20 -9.47 -6.92
C LEU A 568 -19.25 -10.27 -8.24
N GLN A 569 -18.86 -11.55 -8.23
CA GLN A 569 -18.99 -12.42 -9.41
C GLN A 569 -20.45 -12.55 -9.84
N SER A 570 -21.38 -12.75 -8.91
CA SER A 570 -22.81 -12.93 -9.22
C SER A 570 -23.42 -11.66 -9.83
N TYR A 571 -23.02 -10.49 -9.33
CA TYR A 571 -23.44 -9.18 -9.84
C TYR A 571 -22.92 -8.92 -11.25
N ALA A 572 -21.61 -9.05 -11.49
CA ALA A 572 -21.05 -8.90 -12.83
C ALA A 572 -21.65 -9.93 -13.82
N THR A 573 -21.94 -11.15 -13.37
CA THR A 573 -22.64 -12.18 -14.16
C THR A 573 -24.07 -11.75 -14.49
N ALA A 574 -24.78 -11.12 -13.55
CA ALA A 574 -26.14 -10.63 -13.74
C ALA A 574 -26.17 -9.49 -14.78
N GLU A 575 -25.29 -8.51 -14.68
CA GLU A 575 -25.18 -7.41 -15.65
C GLU A 575 -24.77 -7.90 -17.05
N MET A 576 -23.90 -8.92 -17.14
CA MET A 576 -23.57 -9.63 -18.39
C MET A 576 -24.75 -10.38 -19.04
N THR A 577 -25.91 -10.51 -18.37
CA THR A 577 -27.16 -10.98 -19.02
C THR A 577 -27.95 -9.85 -19.70
N CYS A 578 -27.68 -8.60 -19.34
CA CYS A 578 -28.44 -7.42 -19.74
C CYS A 578 -27.67 -6.45 -20.67
N ALA A 579 -26.34 -6.58 -20.75
CA ALA A 579 -25.47 -5.85 -21.66
C ALA A 579 -24.55 -6.81 -22.43
N THR A 580 -24.03 -6.37 -23.58
CA THR A 580 -23.11 -7.16 -24.43
C THR A 580 -21.64 -6.84 -24.18
N ASP A 581 -21.39 -5.73 -23.51
CA ASP A 581 -20.10 -5.13 -23.22
C ASP A 581 -20.20 -4.64 -21.76
N VAL A 582 -19.48 -5.29 -20.85
CA VAL A 582 -19.46 -4.93 -19.43
C VAL A 582 -18.01 -4.92 -19.00
N GLU A 583 -17.57 -3.77 -18.52
CA GLU A 583 -16.30 -3.58 -17.83
C GLU A 583 -16.66 -3.31 -16.36
N ALA A 584 -15.94 -3.91 -15.42
CA ALA A 584 -16.08 -3.58 -14.00
C ALA A 584 -14.77 -2.95 -13.51
N ASP A 585 -14.83 -1.97 -12.63
CA ASP A 585 -13.62 -1.34 -12.12
C ASP A 585 -12.81 -2.25 -11.19
N LEU A 586 -11.55 -1.88 -11.02
CA LEU A 586 -10.53 -2.57 -10.22
C LEU A 586 -9.70 -1.52 -9.48
N VAL A 587 -10.39 -0.55 -8.87
CA VAL A 587 -9.84 0.50 -8.02
C VAL A 587 -10.53 0.39 -6.68
N ILE A 588 -9.96 -0.44 -5.81
CA ILE A 588 -10.55 -0.83 -4.56
C ILE A 588 -9.85 -0.05 -3.45
N VAL A 589 -10.09 1.27 -3.48
CA VAL A 589 -9.87 2.15 -2.34
C VAL A 589 -10.83 1.70 -1.25
N THR A 590 -10.34 0.91 -0.29
CA THR A 590 -11.20 0.26 0.72
C THR A 590 -11.87 1.28 1.65
N ASP A 591 -11.18 2.37 1.98
CA ASP A 591 -11.75 3.56 2.63
C ASP A 591 -10.92 4.80 2.19
N PRO A 592 -11.44 6.04 2.26
CA PRO A 592 -10.70 7.25 1.88
C PRO A 592 -9.51 7.54 2.83
N GLY A 593 -8.40 6.86 2.57
CA GLY A 593 -7.17 6.90 3.37
C GLY A 593 -6.81 5.60 4.11
N GLU A 594 -7.48 4.46 3.83
CA GLU A 594 -7.05 3.14 4.33
C GLU A 594 -6.75 2.14 3.18
N ARG A 595 -6.31 0.93 3.53
CA ARG A 595 -5.38 0.14 2.70
C ARG A 595 -6.04 -0.54 1.49
N PHE A 596 -5.55 -0.17 0.31
CA PHE A 596 -5.81 -0.85 -0.96
C PHE A 596 -4.90 -2.10 -1.03
N GLU A 597 -5.46 -3.28 -0.77
CA GLU A 597 -4.70 -4.52 -0.66
C GLU A 597 -4.55 -5.25 -2.00
N PRO A 598 -3.32 -5.59 -2.46
CA PRO A 598 -3.12 -6.38 -3.68
C PRO A 598 -3.90 -7.70 -3.69
N ALA A 599 -4.00 -8.37 -2.55
CA ALA A 599 -4.75 -9.62 -2.37
C ALA A 599 -6.24 -9.47 -2.69
N VAL A 600 -6.84 -8.33 -2.36
CA VAL A 600 -8.25 -8.02 -2.61
C VAL A 600 -8.48 -7.81 -4.10
N GLU A 601 -7.60 -7.05 -4.76
CA GLU A 601 -7.63 -6.85 -6.22
C GLU A 601 -7.46 -8.14 -7.01
N VAL A 602 -6.60 -9.08 -6.56
CA VAL A 602 -6.46 -10.43 -7.16
C VAL A 602 -7.81 -11.14 -7.20
N LEU A 603 -8.54 -11.09 -6.09
CA LEU A 603 -9.75 -11.87 -5.88
C LEU A 603 -10.96 -11.19 -6.53
N ALA A 604 -10.99 -9.86 -6.53
CA ALA A 604 -11.96 -9.04 -7.25
C ALA A 604 -11.84 -9.24 -8.77
N SER A 605 -10.64 -9.09 -9.34
CA SER A 605 -10.42 -9.28 -10.78
C SER A 605 -10.71 -10.71 -11.22
N GLN A 606 -10.40 -11.70 -10.38
CA GLN A 606 -10.78 -13.09 -10.62
C GLN A 606 -12.30 -13.27 -10.59
N ALA A 607 -13.02 -12.64 -9.66
CA ALA A 607 -14.49 -12.70 -9.59
C ALA A 607 -15.14 -12.06 -10.83
N ILE A 608 -14.69 -10.86 -11.21
CA ILE A 608 -15.10 -10.15 -12.42
C ILE A 608 -14.84 -11.02 -13.66
N ARG A 609 -13.60 -11.49 -13.88
CA ARG A 609 -13.27 -12.31 -15.06
C ARG A 609 -14.01 -13.65 -15.11
N LYS A 610 -14.37 -14.25 -13.97
CA LYS A 610 -15.22 -15.46 -13.91
C LYS A 610 -16.66 -15.22 -14.36
N SER A 611 -17.14 -13.97 -14.40
CA SER A 611 -18.44 -13.60 -14.99
C SER A 611 -18.42 -13.44 -16.52
N GLY A 612 -17.23 -13.23 -17.10
CA GLY A 612 -17.05 -12.85 -18.50
C GLY A 612 -16.93 -11.34 -18.76
N ALA A 613 -17.12 -10.49 -17.74
CA ALA A 613 -16.86 -9.04 -17.84
C ALA A 613 -15.36 -8.71 -17.99
N GLY A 614 -15.09 -7.56 -18.62
CA GLY A 614 -13.78 -6.92 -18.70
C GLY A 614 -13.40 -6.15 -17.43
N LEU A 615 -12.19 -5.56 -17.44
CA LEU A 615 -11.65 -4.79 -16.32
C LEU A 615 -11.38 -3.35 -16.73
N SER A 616 -11.66 -2.43 -15.82
CA SER A 616 -11.37 -1.01 -15.94
C SER A 616 -10.70 -0.47 -14.66
N LEU A 617 -10.14 0.74 -14.70
CA LEU A 617 -9.77 1.50 -13.50
C LEU A 617 -10.52 2.82 -13.44
N ASP A 618 -10.97 3.19 -12.25
CA ASP A 618 -11.35 4.57 -11.99
C ASP A 618 -10.15 5.42 -11.52
N LEU A 619 -9.60 6.22 -12.44
CA LEU A 619 -8.61 7.22 -12.06
C LEU A 619 -9.26 8.47 -11.47
N ILE A 620 -10.57 8.66 -11.57
CA ILE A 620 -11.27 9.79 -10.95
C ILE A 620 -11.15 9.68 -9.43
N ILE A 621 -11.65 8.61 -8.80
CA ILE A 621 -11.48 8.39 -7.35
C ILE A 621 -9.99 8.34 -6.97
N THR A 622 -9.16 7.61 -7.72
CA THR A 622 -7.71 7.51 -7.40
C THR A 622 -7.02 8.88 -7.35
N SER A 623 -7.26 9.74 -8.35
CA SER A 623 -6.62 11.05 -8.45
C SER A 623 -7.25 12.11 -7.54
N ALA A 624 -8.56 12.04 -7.31
CA ALA A 624 -9.27 12.91 -6.38
C ALA A 624 -8.80 12.66 -4.94
N VAL A 625 -8.69 11.40 -4.51
CA VAL A 625 -8.21 11.06 -3.16
C VAL A 625 -6.72 11.39 -3.02
N ALA A 626 -5.88 11.08 -4.01
CA ALA A 626 -4.47 11.49 -4.02
C ALA A 626 -4.29 13.03 -3.85
N HIS A 627 -5.14 13.85 -4.48
CA HIS A 627 -5.06 15.29 -4.27
C HIS A 627 -5.66 15.75 -2.95
N ASP A 628 -6.91 15.40 -2.64
CA ASP A 628 -7.63 16.03 -1.53
C ASP A 628 -7.19 15.51 -0.14
N TYR A 629 -6.50 14.36 -0.07
CA TYR A 629 -6.00 13.79 1.19
C TYR A 629 -4.49 14.02 1.40
N VAL A 630 -3.66 13.94 0.36
CA VAL A 630 -2.18 14.08 0.47
C VAL A 630 -1.58 15.20 -0.38
N GLY A 631 -2.38 15.91 -1.18
CA GLY A 631 -1.93 17.08 -1.97
C GLY A 631 -1.07 16.72 -3.19
N GLU A 632 -1.08 15.45 -3.60
CA GLU A 632 -0.27 14.94 -4.69
C GLU A 632 -0.88 15.26 -6.06
N ASN A 633 -0.07 15.08 -7.10
CA ASN A 633 -0.50 15.25 -8.49
C ASN A 633 -0.28 13.94 -9.25
N PHE A 634 -1.09 12.95 -8.92
CA PHE A 634 -1.16 11.62 -9.56
C PHE A 634 -0.96 11.67 -11.09
N TYR A 635 -1.62 12.64 -11.73
CA TYR A 635 -1.56 12.86 -13.16
C TYR A 635 -0.19 13.37 -13.65
N ALA A 636 0.48 14.24 -12.90
CA ALA A 636 1.82 14.73 -13.25
C ALA A 636 2.91 13.64 -13.14
N ASP A 637 2.81 12.72 -12.17
CA ASP A 637 3.72 11.57 -12.06
C ASP A 637 3.65 10.69 -13.33
N LEU A 638 2.42 10.37 -13.76
CA LEU A 638 2.15 9.65 -15.01
C LEU A 638 2.61 10.41 -16.27
N VAL A 639 2.76 11.73 -16.21
CA VAL A 639 3.37 12.52 -17.30
C VAL A 639 4.90 12.56 -17.20
N HIS A 640 5.47 12.44 -16.01
CA HIS A 640 6.90 12.62 -15.76
C HIS A 640 7.74 11.43 -16.23
N ASP A 641 7.47 10.23 -15.71
CA ASP A 641 8.13 8.98 -16.11
C ASP A 641 7.13 7.86 -16.46
N GLY A 642 5.84 8.09 -16.20
CA GLY A 642 4.77 7.18 -16.55
C GLY A 642 4.35 6.23 -15.42
N PHE A 643 4.86 6.40 -14.21
CA PHE A 643 4.45 5.63 -13.03
C PHE A 643 3.99 6.58 -11.94
N TYR A 644 2.85 6.28 -11.31
CA TYR A 644 2.43 7.02 -10.12
C TYR A 644 3.30 6.62 -8.92
N GLN A 645 3.89 7.60 -8.23
CA GLN A 645 4.88 7.38 -7.16
C GLN A 645 4.44 7.88 -5.78
N GLY A 646 3.26 8.53 -5.71
CA GLY A 646 2.64 8.98 -4.47
C GLY A 646 2.00 7.88 -3.61
N TYR A 647 0.99 8.28 -2.83
CA TYR A 647 0.40 7.52 -1.72
C TYR A 647 -0.19 6.15 -2.11
N TYR A 648 -0.86 6.02 -3.26
CA TYR A 648 -1.34 4.73 -3.78
C TYR A 648 -0.33 4.07 -4.76
N SER A 649 0.95 4.43 -4.75
CA SER A 649 1.95 3.87 -5.70
C SER A 649 2.11 2.35 -5.60
N LEU A 650 2.31 1.79 -4.41
CA LEU A 650 2.38 0.34 -4.19
C LEU A 650 1.11 -0.40 -4.69
N PRO A 651 -0.11 -0.01 -4.29
CA PRO A 651 -1.32 -0.65 -4.81
C PRO A 651 -1.56 -0.45 -6.32
N PHE A 652 -1.29 0.74 -6.85
CA PHE A 652 -1.44 1.03 -8.28
C PHE A 652 -0.38 0.28 -9.13
N GLU A 653 0.83 0.09 -8.59
CA GLU A 653 1.85 -0.82 -9.12
C GLU A 653 1.43 -2.29 -9.01
N ALA A 654 0.74 -2.71 -7.95
CA ALA A 654 0.21 -4.07 -7.83
C ALA A 654 -0.90 -4.35 -8.85
N VAL A 655 -1.82 -3.40 -9.08
CA VAL A 655 -2.79 -3.43 -10.17
C VAL A 655 -2.09 -3.44 -11.54
N ARG A 656 -1.03 -2.64 -11.73
CA ARG A 656 -0.21 -2.65 -12.96
C ARG A 656 0.49 -3.99 -13.19
N ARG A 657 1.05 -4.62 -12.14
CA ARG A 657 1.65 -5.96 -12.16
C ARG A 657 0.59 -7.02 -12.44
N HIS A 658 -0.59 -6.92 -11.84
CA HIS A 658 -1.71 -7.80 -12.13
C HIS A 658 -2.10 -7.73 -13.60
N PHE A 659 -2.35 -6.53 -14.09
CA PHE A 659 -2.70 -6.29 -15.47
C PHE A 659 -1.63 -6.85 -16.40
N LYS A 660 -0.35 -6.56 -16.18
CA LYS A 660 0.75 -7.22 -16.89
C LYS A 660 0.62 -8.75 -16.90
N MET A 661 0.36 -9.40 -15.75
CA MET A 661 0.14 -10.86 -15.69
C MET A 661 -1.11 -11.36 -16.44
N LEU A 662 -2.16 -10.55 -16.57
CA LEU A 662 -3.28 -10.86 -17.47
C LEU A 662 -2.90 -10.77 -18.94
N HIS A 663 -1.94 -9.89 -19.24
CA HIS A 663 -1.52 -9.53 -20.59
C HIS A 663 -0.48 -10.50 -21.16
N THR A 664 0.27 -11.21 -20.31
CA THR A 664 1.29 -12.21 -20.64
C THR A 664 0.79 -13.68 -20.59
N PRO A 665 -0.13 -14.17 -21.45
CA PRO A 665 -0.76 -15.50 -21.30
C PRO A 665 0.16 -16.70 -21.56
N ASP A 666 1.32 -16.50 -22.18
CA ASP A 666 2.31 -17.56 -22.42
C ASP A 666 3.19 -17.86 -21.18
N GLN A 667 3.05 -17.08 -20.11
CA GLN A 667 3.48 -17.53 -18.78
C GLN A 667 2.35 -18.34 -18.13
N PRO A 668 2.64 -19.46 -17.44
CA PRO A 668 1.64 -20.07 -16.57
C PRO A 668 1.18 -19.01 -15.56
N PRO A 669 -0.11 -18.96 -15.20
CA PRO A 669 -0.57 -17.98 -14.22
C PRO A 669 0.24 -18.14 -12.95
N ALA A 670 0.94 -17.08 -12.56
CA ALA A 670 1.59 -16.97 -11.26
C ALA A 670 0.58 -17.47 -10.22
N ALA A 671 0.95 -18.51 -9.47
CA ALA A 671 0.06 -19.11 -8.48
C ALA A 671 -0.41 -18.02 -7.51
N VAL A 672 -1.53 -18.16 -6.82
CA VAL A 672 -1.96 -17.09 -5.88
C VAL A 672 -0.89 -16.89 -4.78
N ASP A 673 -0.10 -17.92 -4.48
CA ASP A 673 1.09 -17.90 -3.61
C ASP A 673 2.30 -17.13 -4.20
N ASP A 674 2.30 -16.87 -5.51
CA ASP A 674 3.34 -16.22 -6.32
C ASP A 674 3.01 -14.73 -6.60
N TRP A 675 1.83 -14.28 -6.13
CA TRP A 675 1.52 -12.86 -5.91
C TRP A 675 1.99 -12.38 -4.52
N SER A 676 2.80 -13.18 -3.82
CA SER A 676 3.63 -12.69 -2.71
C SER A 676 4.76 -11.81 -3.26
N LEU A 677 4.42 -10.53 -3.46
CA LEU A 677 5.34 -9.41 -3.73
C LEU A 677 6.46 -9.41 -2.66
N GLN A 678 7.76 -9.21 -2.95
CA GLN A 678 8.47 -8.42 -3.99
C GLN A 678 8.19 -6.91 -4.01
#